data_AF-A0A934KIQ9-F1
#
_entry.id   AF-A0A934KIQ9-F1
#
_cell.length_a   1.000
_cell.length_b   1.000
_cell.length_c   1.000
_cell.angle_alpha   90.00
_cell.angle_beta   90.00
_cell.angle_gamma   90.00
#
_symmetry.space_group_name_H-M   'P 1'
#
loop_
_entity.id
_entity.type
_entity.pdbx_description
1 polymer ?
#
loop_
_entity_poly.entity_id
_entity_poly.type
_entity_poly.pdbx_seq_one_letter_code
_entity_poly.pdbx_strand_id
1 'polypeptide(L)'
;MRRFQKVAWRLAEPPSFLPPLAVQSLKVALASGLVWALGQSLNPRPFAAVLAVIILMQGHAYGSLLNAVQFLLGVAAGLALGLLAEHFLGVSSLVLAGVIFICMLMGGWLKVSRQGFNNQIAVSALLVLASGRADNVDRLWETALGGAVGIAVAALIWPPNPVRGLRQAFRRVSVDLRTDVQRTLELAGTAEAEANRRRVRDHSERADEAVSDVGEAEDALRWNPWHLGRIHDLSRLEDRLRLVAYLYRTVRALARQAAQARATDDDSDRWRQARTHLLVAGATVVDAIERRLGGREVHDTVATAREEIGRFAVAAPQDLHAAALAAALGDLLSDVEGWRPPNQVQPDRQLVMRILRRLGDRRTPELPAPVRAELEFREERREAQHQELGAPLDPGTTAVPQLRQVVEAVGSTGERDLGVREIPLTQIKGAESYSPDFDPSFLPRSRHLRQRWVQLYERMERGDQMPPIEVYLLGNSYFVRKGHHQVSVARHLGLTKLKARVVELKTRVPVADEMNAEELLRAAEYADFLEKTGLDKSRPQARLDCSQLGRYDVILDHIQGHRYFLALKTGREVPLSEAAASWYDTVYRPLMDVVTAREVQRRLPDWTEADIYLTLTRLWLDLEQGGLPAGPEGAASALLADPGLAAREARRNRRGRSARRPRAAGWRRLLVDAVKSGQPR
;
A
#
# COMPACT_ATOMS: atom_id res chain seq x y z
N MET A 1 18.77 -30.86 -18.73
CA MET A 1 18.05 -29.59 -18.43
C MET A 1 18.80 -28.31 -18.83
N ARG A 2 20.01 -28.00 -18.31
CA ARG A 2 20.71 -26.72 -18.61
C ARG A 2 21.02 -26.46 -20.10
N ARG A 3 21.29 -27.50 -20.91
CA ARG A 3 21.50 -27.36 -22.38
C ARG A 3 20.21 -27.05 -23.13
N PHE A 4 19.10 -27.70 -22.78
CA PHE A 4 17.77 -27.43 -23.34
C PHE A 4 17.28 -26.02 -23.01
N GLN A 5 17.51 -25.54 -21.78
CA GLN A 5 17.21 -24.16 -21.39
C GLN A 5 18.02 -23.14 -22.21
N LYS A 6 19.32 -23.37 -22.44
CA LYS A 6 20.14 -22.48 -23.28
C LYS A 6 19.67 -22.45 -24.75
N VAL A 7 19.23 -23.58 -25.30
CA VAL A 7 18.70 -23.64 -26.68
C VAL A 7 17.34 -22.94 -26.77
N ALA A 8 16.44 -23.20 -25.82
CA ALA A 8 15.16 -22.50 -25.72
C ALA A 8 15.34 -20.98 -25.55
N TRP A 9 16.35 -20.53 -24.79
CA TRP A 9 16.67 -19.11 -24.64
C TRP A 9 17.22 -18.46 -25.90
N ARG A 10 17.95 -19.19 -26.73
CA ARG A 10 18.44 -18.69 -28.02
C ARG A 10 17.31 -18.59 -29.05
N LEU A 11 16.35 -19.51 -29.01
CA LEU A 11 15.16 -19.47 -29.87
C LEU A 11 14.14 -18.41 -29.44
N ALA A 12 14.12 -18.05 -28.16
CA ALA A 12 13.24 -17.01 -27.61
C ALA A 12 13.70 -15.58 -27.95
N GLU A 13 14.92 -15.37 -28.45
CA GLU A 13 15.37 -14.05 -28.91
C GLU A 13 15.14 -13.94 -30.43
N PRO A 14 14.66 -12.79 -30.92
CA PRO A 14 14.48 -12.60 -32.36
C PRO A 14 15.84 -12.66 -33.07
N PRO A 15 15.87 -13.12 -34.33
CA PRO A 15 17.09 -13.13 -35.14
C PRO A 15 17.73 -11.74 -35.16
N SER A 16 19.05 -11.68 -34.93
CA SER A 16 19.78 -10.41 -34.79
C SER A 16 19.75 -9.53 -36.05
N PHE A 17 19.41 -10.11 -37.21
CA PHE A 17 19.28 -9.38 -38.47
C PHE A 17 17.91 -8.70 -38.64
N LEU A 18 16.91 -9.05 -37.82
CA LEU A 18 15.58 -8.44 -37.91
C LEU A 18 15.52 -7.18 -37.03
N PRO A 19 15.22 -6.00 -37.60
CA PRO A 19 14.97 -4.80 -36.79
C PRO A 19 13.72 -4.99 -35.92
N PRO A 20 13.59 -4.27 -34.79
CA PRO A 20 12.43 -4.39 -33.89
C PRO A 20 11.08 -4.24 -34.59
N LEU A 21 11.02 -3.34 -35.57
CA LEU A 21 9.84 -3.12 -36.40
C LEU A 21 9.48 -4.38 -37.22
N ALA A 22 10.45 -5.04 -37.84
CA ALA A 22 10.20 -6.26 -38.62
C ALA A 22 9.74 -7.42 -37.74
N VAL A 23 10.32 -7.54 -36.54
CA VAL A 23 9.89 -8.52 -35.53
C VAL A 23 8.43 -8.29 -35.15
N GLN A 24 8.05 -7.04 -34.87
CA GLN A 24 6.67 -6.69 -34.53
C GLN A 24 5.72 -6.97 -35.70
N SER A 25 6.06 -6.52 -36.92
CA SER A 25 5.26 -6.76 -38.12
C SER A 25 5.04 -8.25 -38.39
N LEU A 26 6.07 -9.09 -38.20
CA LEU A 26 5.92 -10.54 -38.38
C LEU A 26 4.99 -11.15 -37.34
N LYS A 27 5.07 -10.74 -36.07
CA LYS A 27 4.17 -11.20 -35.03
C LYS A 27 2.72 -10.82 -35.33
N VAL A 28 2.47 -9.59 -35.75
CA VAL A 28 1.14 -9.12 -36.15
C VAL A 28 0.62 -9.94 -37.33
N ALA A 29 1.44 -10.15 -38.36
CA ALA A 29 1.04 -10.94 -39.52
C ALA A 29 0.68 -12.39 -39.14
N LEU A 30 1.49 -13.04 -38.30
CA LEU A 30 1.23 -14.41 -37.83
C LEU A 30 -0.02 -14.49 -36.96
N ALA A 31 -0.21 -13.56 -36.03
CA ALA A 31 -1.39 -13.49 -35.18
C ALA A 31 -2.66 -13.25 -36.01
N SER A 32 -2.61 -12.35 -37.00
CA SER A 32 -3.72 -12.07 -37.92
C SER A 32 -4.07 -13.27 -38.79
N GLY A 33 -3.08 -13.99 -39.32
CA GLY A 33 -3.33 -15.22 -40.08
C GLY A 33 -3.94 -16.33 -39.21
N LEU A 34 -3.43 -16.50 -37.98
CA LEU A 34 -3.93 -17.50 -37.05
C LEU A 34 -5.36 -17.21 -36.59
N VAL A 35 -5.65 -15.94 -36.23
CA VAL A 35 -7.00 -15.55 -35.81
C VAL A 35 -7.99 -15.64 -36.98
N TRP A 36 -7.57 -15.33 -38.21
CA TRP A 36 -8.42 -15.50 -39.38
C TRP A 36 -8.80 -16.96 -39.61
N ALA A 37 -7.84 -17.88 -39.50
CA ALA A 37 -8.09 -19.31 -39.64
C ALA A 37 -9.01 -19.85 -38.54
N LEU A 38 -8.80 -19.45 -37.28
CA LEU A 38 -9.64 -19.89 -36.15
C LEU A 38 -11.04 -19.26 -36.21
N GLY A 39 -11.12 -17.97 -36.55
CA GLY A 39 -12.33 -17.19 -36.57
C GLY A 39 -13.32 -17.57 -37.67
N GLN A 40 -12.85 -18.24 -38.74
CA GLN A 40 -13.72 -18.77 -39.81
C GLN A 40 -14.79 -19.75 -39.30
N SER A 41 -14.54 -20.39 -38.16
CA SER A 41 -15.52 -21.27 -37.51
C SER A 41 -16.68 -20.52 -36.84
N LEU A 42 -16.49 -19.23 -36.52
CA LEU A 42 -17.48 -18.36 -35.90
C LEU A 42 -18.17 -17.48 -36.96
N ASN A 43 -17.38 -16.89 -37.87
CA ASN A 43 -17.85 -16.02 -38.94
C ASN A 43 -17.04 -16.29 -40.22
N PRO A 44 -17.68 -16.48 -41.39
CA PRO A 44 -16.98 -16.66 -42.66
C PRO A 44 -15.95 -15.56 -42.99
N ARG A 45 -16.11 -14.35 -42.44
CA ARG A 45 -15.19 -13.22 -42.63
C ARG A 45 -14.89 -12.56 -41.27
N PRO A 46 -13.97 -13.12 -40.46
CA PRO A 46 -13.70 -12.67 -39.09
C PRO A 46 -12.85 -11.40 -39.05
N PHE A 47 -13.39 -10.30 -39.59
CA PHE A 47 -12.68 -9.04 -39.75
C PHE A 47 -12.39 -8.37 -38.40
N ALA A 48 -13.31 -8.44 -37.44
CA ALA A 48 -13.12 -7.79 -36.15
C ALA A 48 -12.01 -8.48 -35.33
N ALA A 49 -11.84 -9.79 -35.53
CA ALA A 49 -10.78 -10.57 -34.88
C ALA A 49 -9.38 -10.12 -35.35
N VAL A 50 -9.20 -9.90 -36.65
CA VAL A 50 -7.93 -9.40 -37.22
C VAL A 50 -7.67 -7.96 -36.81
N LEU A 51 -8.70 -7.11 -36.83
CA LEU A 51 -8.58 -5.72 -36.38
C LEU A 51 -8.16 -5.64 -34.91
N ALA A 52 -8.71 -6.52 -34.06
CA ALA A 52 -8.35 -6.61 -32.65
C ALA A 52 -6.87 -6.96 -32.44
N VAL A 53 -6.33 -7.91 -33.21
CA VAL A 53 -4.90 -8.27 -33.18
C VAL A 53 -4.04 -7.06 -33.52
N ILE A 54 -4.34 -6.36 -34.61
CA ILE A 54 -3.56 -5.22 -35.08
C ILE A 54 -3.52 -4.12 -34.00
N ILE A 55 -4.69 -3.76 -33.45
CA ILE A 55 -4.78 -2.69 -32.46
C ILE A 55 -4.09 -3.09 -31.15
N LEU A 56 -4.30 -4.31 -30.68
CA LEU A 56 -3.67 -4.80 -29.44
C LEU A 56 -2.13 -4.78 -29.54
N MET A 57 -1.60 -5.12 -30.70
CA MET A 57 -0.16 -5.27 -30.92
C MET A 57 0.55 -4.00 -31.40
N GLN A 58 -0.17 -2.89 -31.66
CA GLN A 58 0.42 -1.58 -31.95
C GLN A 58 1.00 -0.89 -30.69
N GLY A 59 0.63 -1.33 -29.49
CA GLY A 59 1.17 -0.85 -28.21
C GLY A 59 2.42 -1.59 -27.73
N HIS A 60 3.12 -1.04 -26.72
CA HIS A 60 4.31 -1.67 -26.14
C HIS A 60 3.92 -3.01 -25.47
N ALA A 61 4.56 -4.10 -25.91
CA ALA A 61 4.18 -5.49 -25.60
C ALA A 61 4.26 -5.90 -24.11
N TYR A 62 4.76 -5.03 -23.23
CA TYR A 62 5.10 -5.39 -21.84
C TYR A 62 3.91 -5.38 -20.86
N GLY A 63 2.76 -4.81 -21.24
CA GLY A 63 1.52 -4.77 -20.42
C GLY A 63 0.37 -5.62 -20.97
N SER A 64 0.65 -6.58 -21.85
CA SER A 64 -0.32 -7.20 -22.78
C SER A 64 -1.60 -7.76 -22.15
N LEU A 65 -1.58 -8.31 -20.94
CA LEU A 65 -2.77 -8.87 -20.32
C LEU A 65 -3.76 -7.79 -19.83
N LEU A 66 -3.28 -6.83 -19.03
CA LEU A 66 -4.10 -5.71 -18.57
C LEU A 66 -4.55 -4.84 -19.74
N ASN A 67 -3.67 -4.59 -20.71
CA ASN A 67 -3.99 -3.82 -21.90
C ASN A 67 -5.05 -4.54 -22.77
N ALA A 68 -5.00 -5.88 -22.86
CA ALA A 68 -6.03 -6.64 -23.57
C ALA A 68 -7.38 -6.62 -22.87
N VAL A 69 -7.40 -6.74 -21.54
CA VAL A 69 -8.65 -6.61 -20.76
C VAL A 69 -9.24 -5.22 -20.94
N GLN A 70 -8.41 -4.18 -20.86
CA GLN A 70 -8.84 -2.80 -21.10
C GLN A 70 -9.36 -2.60 -22.53
N PHE A 71 -8.70 -3.19 -23.53
CA PHE A 71 -9.15 -3.18 -24.92
C PHE A 71 -10.53 -3.82 -25.07
N LEU A 72 -10.76 -4.99 -24.45
CA LEU A 72 -12.06 -5.66 -24.46
C LEU A 72 -13.15 -4.82 -23.78
N LEU A 73 -12.84 -4.20 -22.65
CA LEU A 73 -13.75 -3.27 -21.96
C LEU A 73 -14.08 -2.04 -22.82
N GLY A 74 -13.09 -1.49 -23.53
CA GLY A 74 -13.29 -0.36 -24.44
C GLY A 74 -14.19 -0.72 -25.63
N VAL A 75 -14.04 -1.92 -26.19
CA VAL A 75 -14.92 -2.42 -27.25
C VAL A 75 -16.33 -2.66 -26.74
N ALA A 76 -16.48 -3.26 -25.55
CA ALA A 76 -17.79 -3.47 -24.93
C ALA A 76 -18.50 -2.15 -24.61
N ALA A 77 -17.77 -1.15 -24.10
CA ALA A 77 -18.31 0.18 -23.82
C ALA A 77 -18.72 0.91 -25.10
N GLY A 78 -17.89 0.85 -26.15
CA GLY A 78 -18.23 1.42 -27.45
C GLY A 78 -19.44 0.74 -28.09
N LEU A 79 -19.54 -0.59 -27.96
CA LEU A 79 -20.70 -1.34 -28.43
C LEU A 79 -21.98 -0.91 -27.69
N ALA A 80 -21.93 -0.84 -26.36
CA ALA A 80 -23.05 -0.42 -25.54
C ALA A 80 -23.52 1.00 -25.88
N LEU A 81 -22.58 1.95 -26.02
CA LEU A 81 -22.91 3.34 -26.40
C LEU A 81 -23.49 3.43 -27.81
N GLY A 82 -22.93 2.70 -28.78
CA GLY A 82 -23.44 2.64 -30.15
C GLY A 82 -24.87 2.09 -30.20
N LEU A 83 -25.13 0.97 -29.52
CA LEU A 83 -26.44 0.34 -29.42
C LEU A 83 -27.48 1.23 -28.70
N LEU A 84 -27.07 1.90 -27.63
CA LEU A 84 -27.94 2.84 -26.91
C LEU A 84 -28.30 4.05 -27.78
N ALA A 85 -27.32 4.63 -28.48
CA ALA A 85 -27.56 5.75 -29.38
C ALA A 85 -28.48 5.36 -30.55
N GLU A 86 -28.23 4.20 -31.17
CA GLU A 86 -29.10 3.66 -32.23
C GLU A 86 -30.53 3.43 -31.71
N HIS A 87 -30.68 2.85 -30.51
CA HIS A 87 -31.98 2.50 -29.96
C HIS A 87 -32.82 3.71 -29.55
N PHE A 88 -32.21 4.73 -28.93
CA PHE A 88 -32.93 5.87 -28.37
C PHE A 88 -32.97 7.10 -29.27
N LEU A 89 -31.94 7.32 -30.10
CA LEU A 89 -31.75 8.56 -30.85
C LEU A 89 -31.76 8.35 -32.38
N GLY A 90 -31.69 7.09 -32.84
CA GLY A 90 -31.56 6.75 -34.25
C GLY A 90 -30.21 7.16 -34.84
N VAL A 91 -30.01 6.90 -36.13
CA VAL A 91 -28.75 7.22 -36.83
C VAL A 91 -28.88 8.58 -37.54
N SER A 92 -28.17 9.60 -37.04
CA SER A 92 -28.04 10.91 -37.69
C SER A 92 -26.62 11.45 -37.56
N SER A 93 -26.24 12.43 -38.40
CA SER A 93 -24.90 13.05 -38.35
C SER A 93 -24.61 13.73 -36.99
N LEU A 94 -25.63 14.34 -36.37
CA LEU A 94 -25.52 14.95 -35.04
C LEU A 94 -25.35 13.90 -33.93
N VAL A 95 -26.12 12.81 -33.98
CA VAL A 95 -25.97 11.70 -33.02
C VAL A 95 -24.59 11.06 -33.15
N LEU A 96 -24.10 10.85 -34.37
CA LEU A 96 -22.77 10.33 -34.60
C LEU A 96 -21.68 11.24 -34.01
N ALA A 97 -21.76 12.55 -34.26
CA ALA A 97 -20.83 13.53 -33.70
C ALA A 97 -20.87 13.53 -32.15
N GLY A 98 -22.07 13.48 -31.56
CA GLY A 98 -22.27 13.41 -30.11
C GLY A 98 -21.70 12.13 -29.49
N VAL A 99 -21.95 10.97 -30.09
CA VAL A 99 -21.42 9.68 -29.62
C VAL A 99 -19.90 9.67 -29.66
N ILE A 100 -19.28 10.14 -30.75
CA ILE A 100 -17.82 10.21 -30.87
C ILE A 100 -17.25 11.16 -29.79
N PHE A 101 -17.88 12.31 -29.58
CA PHE A 101 -17.46 13.26 -28.54
C PHE A 101 -17.51 12.65 -27.13
N ILE A 102 -18.60 11.94 -26.80
CA ILE A 102 -18.75 11.26 -25.51
C ILE A 102 -17.70 10.15 -25.36
N CYS A 103 -17.47 9.34 -26.39
CA CYS A 103 -16.45 8.29 -26.38
C CYS A 103 -15.05 8.86 -26.11
N MET A 104 -14.72 10.00 -26.73
CA MET A 104 -13.43 10.68 -26.53
C MET A 104 -13.28 11.25 -25.11
N LEU A 105 -14.34 11.85 -24.56
CA LEU A 105 -14.35 12.34 -23.17
C LEU A 105 -14.22 11.20 -22.16
N MET A 106 -14.96 10.11 -22.38
CA MET A 106 -14.99 8.97 -21.47
C MET A 106 -13.62 8.29 -21.40
N GLY A 107 -12.93 8.14 -22.53
CA GLY A 107 -11.54 7.69 -22.55
C GLY A 107 -10.61 8.56 -21.70
N GLY A 108 -10.76 9.90 -21.77
CA GLY A 108 -9.92 10.84 -21.02
C GLY A 108 -10.19 10.83 -19.51
N TRP A 109 -11.43 10.62 -19.09
CA TRP A 109 -11.85 10.63 -17.69
C TRP A 109 -11.42 9.38 -16.93
N LEU A 110 -11.27 8.24 -17.63
CA LEU A 110 -10.95 6.96 -17.01
C LEU A 110 -9.49 6.85 -16.51
N LYS A 111 -8.55 7.73 -16.90
CA LYS A 111 -7.12 7.78 -16.41
C LYS A 111 -6.45 6.41 -16.15
N VAL A 112 -6.81 5.39 -16.93
CA VAL A 112 -6.40 3.99 -16.68
C VAL A 112 -5.14 3.59 -17.47
N SER A 113 -4.63 4.44 -18.38
CA SER A 113 -3.30 4.23 -18.97
C SER A 113 -2.62 5.52 -19.44
N ARG A 114 -1.28 5.50 -19.53
CA ARG A 114 -0.43 6.57 -20.11
C ARG A 114 -0.50 6.62 -21.65
N GLN A 115 -1.16 5.66 -22.32
CA GLN A 115 -1.22 5.56 -23.78
C GLN A 115 -2.67 5.55 -24.28
N GLY A 116 -3.17 6.69 -24.72
CA GLY A 116 -4.07 6.90 -25.86
C GLY A 116 -5.25 5.96 -26.19
N PHE A 117 -5.76 5.09 -25.30
CA PHE A 117 -6.83 4.13 -25.62
C PHE A 117 -8.22 4.75 -25.84
N ASN A 118 -8.36 6.08 -25.73
CA ASN A 118 -9.62 6.81 -25.92
C ASN A 118 -10.22 6.61 -27.32
N ASN A 119 -9.36 6.44 -28.32
CA ASN A 119 -9.79 6.27 -29.70
C ASN A 119 -10.56 4.96 -29.93
N GLN A 120 -10.33 3.94 -29.10
CA GLN A 120 -10.91 2.61 -29.33
C GLN A 120 -12.42 2.54 -29.04
N ILE A 121 -12.88 3.25 -28.01
CA ILE A 121 -14.30 3.32 -27.67
C ILE A 121 -15.07 3.98 -28.83
N ALA A 122 -14.52 5.05 -29.40
CA ALA A 122 -15.09 5.77 -30.52
C ALA A 122 -15.12 4.92 -31.80
N VAL A 123 -14.02 4.24 -32.15
CA VAL A 123 -13.96 3.34 -33.32
C VAL A 123 -14.96 2.19 -33.17
N SER A 124 -15.09 1.63 -31.96
CA SER A 124 -16.02 0.53 -31.71
C SER A 124 -17.47 0.96 -31.87
N ALA A 125 -17.84 2.11 -31.31
CA ALA A 125 -19.17 2.71 -31.43
C ALA A 125 -19.52 3.08 -32.88
N LEU A 126 -18.59 3.69 -33.63
CA LEU A 126 -18.78 4.02 -35.04
C LEU A 126 -19.10 2.79 -35.89
N LEU A 127 -18.33 1.72 -35.71
CA LEU A 127 -18.56 0.46 -36.44
C LEU A 127 -19.91 -0.17 -36.09
N VAL A 128 -20.41 -0.04 -34.85
CA VAL A 128 -21.77 -0.52 -34.50
C VAL A 128 -22.83 0.27 -35.26
N LEU A 129 -22.71 1.59 -35.24
CA LEU A 129 -23.62 2.49 -35.94
C LEU A 129 -23.58 2.30 -37.47
N ALA A 130 -22.49 1.75 -38.01
CA ALA A 130 -22.31 1.45 -39.43
C ALA A 130 -22.79 0.04 -39.85
N SER A 131 -22.78 -0.95 -38.94
CA SER A 131 -22.97 -2.37 -39.30
C SER A 131 -24.34 -2.96 -38.94
N GLY A 132 -25.16 -2.31 -38.10
CA GLY A 132 -26.51 -2.78 -37.77
C GLY A 132 -26.58 -3.92 -36.73
N ARG A 133 -27.80 -4.21 -36.23
CA ARG A 133 -28.05 -4.87 -34.93
C ARG A 133 -27.65 -6.36 -34.82
N ALA A 134 -27.68 -7.13 -35.92
CA ALA A 134 -27.46 -8.59 -35.91
C ALA A 134 -25.98 -8.99 -35.80
N ASP A 135 -25.05 -8.18 -36.32
CA ASP A 135 -23.63 -8.51 -36.40
C ASP A 135 -22.85 -8.16 -35.10
N ASN A 136 -23.51 -7.56 -34.12
CA ASN A 136 -22.86 -6.95 -32.96
C ASN A 136 -22.40 -7.95 -31.88
N VAL A 137 -23.07 -9.10 -31.74
CA VAL A 137 -22.68 -10.15 -30.78
C VAL A 137 -21.52 -10.98 -31.32
N ASP A 138 -21.58 -11.36 -32.59
CA ASP A 138 -20.49 -12.10 -33.24
C ASP A 138 -19.19 -11.28 -33.24
N ARG A 139 -19.32 -9.96 -33.41
CA ARG A 139 -18.22 -9.01 -33.28
C ARG A 139 -17.56 -9.01 -31.90
N LEU A 140 -18.31 -9.19 -30.80
CA LEU A 140 -17.72 -9.30 -29.46
C LEU A 140 -16.88 -10.56 -29.35
N TRP A 141 -17.38 -11.70 -29.83
CA TRP A 141 -16.65 -12.96 -29.78
C TRP A 141 -15.43 -12.97 -30.71
N GLU A 142 -15.54 -12.40 -31.90
CA GLU A 142 -14.40 -12.19 -32.79
C GLU A 142 -13.31 -11.33 -32.14
N THR A 143 -13.70 -10.23 -31.51
CA THR A 143 -12.76 -9.33 -30.83
C THR A 143 -12.09 -10.02 -29.64
N ALA A 144 -12.85 -10.81 -28.87
CA ALA A 144 -12.32 -11.61 -27.77
C ALA A 144 -11.31 -12.67 -28.26
N LEU A 145 -11.62 -13.35 -29.36
CA LEU A 145 -10.72 -14.31 -30.00
C LEU A 145 -9.42 -13.64 -30.48
N GLY A 146 -9.53 -12.48 -31.14
CA GLY A 146 -8.38 -11.68 -31.57
C GLY A 146 -7.53 -11.18 -30.40
N GLY A 147 -8.16 -10.75 -29.31
CA GLY A 147 -7.48 -10.42 -28.06
C GLY A 147 -6.70 -11.61 -27.50
N ALA A 148 -7.33 -12.77 -27.38
CA ALA A 148 -6.69 -13.98 -26.85
C ALA A 148 -5.51 -14.45 -27.71
N VAL A 149 -5.68 -14.50 -29.03
CA VAL A 149 -4.62 -14.88 -29.98
C VAL A 149 -3.48 -13.86 -29.97
N GLY A 150 -3.80 -12.55 -29.94
CA GLY A 150 -2.80 -11.49 -29.89
C GLY A 150 -1.92 -11.58 -28.63
N ILE A 151 -2.52 -11.81 -27.46
CA ILE A 151 -1.78 -12.04 -26.20
C ILE A 151 -0.91 -13.29 -26.31
N ALA A 152 -1.48 -14.40 -26.79
CA ALA A 152 -0.76 -15.67 -26.91
C ALA A 152 0.46 -15.53 -27.83
N VAL A 153 0.31 -14.91 -28.99
CA VAL A 153 1.41 -14.68 -29.94
C VAL A 153 2.45 -13.71 -29.35
N ALA A 154 2.03 -12.63 -28.69
CA ALA A 154 2.94 -11.69 -28.03
C ALA A 154 3.79 -12.37 -26.94
N ALA A 155 3.18 -13.30 -26.18
CA ALA A 155 3.83 -14.04 -25.10
C ALA A 155 4.71 -15.20 -25.59
N LEU A 156 4.33 -15.88 -26.68
CA LEU A 156 4.99 -17.10 -27.16
C LEU A 156 6.07 -16.81 -28.22
N ILE A 157 5.85 -15.85 -29.11
CA ILE A 157 6.77 -15.55 -30.22
C ILE A 157 7.68 -14.40 -29.80
N TRP A 158 8.98 -14.68 -29.65
CA TRP A 158 10.04 -13.71 -29.30
C TRP A 158 9.65 -12.68 -28.24
N PRO A 159 9.26 -13.10 -27.03
CA PRO A 159 8.82 -12.17 -26.01
C PRO A 159 9.94 -11.17 -25.70
N PRO A 160 9.58 -9.91 -25.42
CA PRO A 160 10.58 -8.88 -25.28
C PRO A 160 11.36 -9.07 -23.96
N ASN A 161 12.67 -8.80 -24.00
CA ASN A 161 13.60 -9.15 -22.92
C ASN A 161 14.06 -7.87 -22.18
N PRO A 162 13.38 -7.49 -21.07
CA PRO A 162 13.63 -6.21 -20.40
C PRO A 162 15.02 -6.15 -19.76
N VAL A 163 15.58 -7.30 -19.38
CA VAL A 163 16.93 -7.42 -18.80
C VAL A 163 18.01 -6.90 -19.77
N ARG A 164 17.81 -7.04 -21.09
CA ARG A 164 18.78 -6.52 -22.07
C ARG A 164 18.79 -4.99 -22.09
N GLY A 165 17.61 -4.37 -22.02
CA GLY A 165 17.47 -2.91 -21.93
C GLY A 165 18.12 -2.36 -20.66
N LEU A 166 17.80 -2.95 -19.51
CA LEU A 166 18.40 -2.57 -18.24
C LEU A 166 19.93 -2.79 -18.21
N ARG A 167 20.46 -3.84 -18.85
CA ARG A 167 21.93 -4.04 -18.94
C ARG A 167 22.60 -2.93 -19.75
N GLN A 168 21.95 -2.46 -20.82
CA GLN A 168 22.44 -1.34 -21.60
C GLN A 168 22.32 -0.02 -20.85
N ALA A 169 21.23 0.18 -20.11
CA ALA A 169 21.07 1.33 -19.21
C ALA A 169 22.17 1.34 -18.15
N PHE A 170 22.37 0.22 -17.44
CA PHE A 170 23.43 0.03 -16.45
C PHE A 170 24.82 0.36 -17.00
N ARG A 171 25.17 -0.15 -18.19
CA ARG A 171 26.46 0.15 -18.83
C ARG A 171 26.63 1.64 -19.09
N ARG A 172 25.58 2.31 -19.59
CA ARG A 172 25.58 3.76 -19.84
C ARG A 172 25.77 4.55 -18.55
N VAL A 173 24.91 4.33 -17.54
CA VAL A 173 24.96 5.09 -16.28
C VAL A 173 26.25 4.82 -15.48
N SER A 174 26.85 3.64 -15.62
CA SER A 174 28.15 3.34 -15.00
C SER A 174 29.32 4.06 -15.67
N VAL A 175 29.26 4.29 -16.98
CA VAL A 175 30.24 5.13 -17.69
C VAL A 175 30.04 6.58 -17.29
N ASP A 176 28.79 7.06 -17.36
CA ASP A 176 28.43 8.44 -17.01
C ASP A 176 28.87 8.79 -15.59
N LEU A 177 28.62 7.93 -14.59
CA LEU A 177 29.00 8.16 -13.20
C LEU A 177 30.51 8.38 -13.05
N ARG A 178 31.34 7.54 -13.68
CA ARG A 178 32.80 7.64 -13.60
C ARG A 178 33.31 8.91 -14.28
N THR A 179 32.80 9.19 -15.47
CA THR A 179 33.12 10.40 -16.22
C THR A 179 32.69 11.66 -15.46
N ASP A 180 31.55 11.64 -14.81
CA ASP A 180 31.03 12.76 -14.04
C ASP A 180 31.87 13.05 -12.80
N VAL A 181 32.36 12.03 -12.09
CA VAL A 181 33.30 12.22 -10.96
C VAL A 181 34.60 12.87 -11.45
N GLN A 182 35.25 12.29 -12.47
CA GLN A 182 36.50 12.84 -13.03
C GLN A 182 36.32 14.28 -13.51
N ARG A 183 35.32 14.51 -14.37
CA ARG A 183 35.11 15.83 -14.98
C ARG A 183 34.70 16.89 -13.96
N THR A 184 34.00 16.51 -12.89
CA THR A 184 33.68 17.42 -11.79
C THR A 184 34.93 17.92 -11.08
N LEU A 185 35.91 17.05 -10.87
CA LEU A 185 37.17 17.41 -10.22
C LEU A 185 38.10 18.18 -11.15
N GLU A 186 38.14 17.83 -12.44
CA GLU A 186 38.91 18.55 -13.47
C GLU A 186 38.46 20.00 -13.63
N LEU A 187 37.14 20.22 -13.58
CA LEU A 187 36.50 21.52 -13.78
C LEU A 187 36.27 22.28 -12.46
N ALA A 188 36.63 21.72 -11.31
CA ALA A 188 36.49 22.40 -10.02
C ALA A 188 37.23 23.75 -10.05
N GLY A 189 36.55 24.82 -9.66
CA GLY A 189 37.13 26.18 -9.71
C GLY A 189 37.00 26.90 -11.05
N THR A 190 36.51 26.24 -12.12
CA THR A 190 36.46 26.82 -13.48
C THR A 190 35.08 27.39 -13.82
N ALA A 191 35.02 28.25 -14.85
CA ALA A 191 33.76 28.79 -15.37
C ALA A 191 32.78 27.72 -15.89
N GLU A 192 33.31 26.56 -16.31
CA GLU A 192 32.50 25.44 -16.83
C GLU A 192 31.90 24.55 -15.72
N ALA A 193 32.30 24.73 -14.46
CA ALA A 193 31.86 23.90 -13.33
C ALA A 193 30.32 23.89 -13.15
N GLU A 194 29.67 25.03 -13.39
CA GLU A 194 28.22 25.15 -13.26
C GLU A 194 27.47 24.44 -14.40
N ALA A 195 28.01 24.46 -15.63
CA ALA A 195 27.47 23.70 -16.75
C ALA A 195 27.64 22.18 -16.50
N ASN A 196 28.79 21.80 -15.96
CA ASN A 196 29.06 20.42 -15.54
C ASN A 196 28.08 19.95 -14.46
N ARG A 197 27.78 20.79 -13.46
CA ARG A 197 26.81 20.49 -12.39
C ARG A 197 25.41 20.19 -12.93
N ARG A 198 24.95 20.94 -13.93
CA ARG A 198 23.66 20.67 -14.62
C ARG A 198 23.68 19.32 -15.32
N ARG A 199 24.75 19.00 -16.05
CA ARG A 199 24.91 17.70 -16.73
C ARG A 199 24.89 16.52 -15.76
N VAL A 200 25.60 16.63 -14.62
CA VAL A 200 25.58 15.62 -13.54
C VAL A 200 24.16 15.40 -13.01
N ARG A 201 23.37 16.48 -12.90
CA ARG A 201 21.96 16.38 -12.50
C ARG A 201 21.14 15.59 -13.52
N ASP A 202 21.27 15.85 -14.80
CA ASP A 202 20.54 15.12 -15.85
C ASP A 202 20.94 13.63 -15.85
N HIS A 203 22.23 13.34 -15.68
CA HIS A 203 22.74 11.97 -15.62
C HIS A 203 22.22 11.20 -14.40
N SER A 204 22.13 11.84 -13.24
CA SER A 204 21.53 11.24 -12.04
C SER A 204 20.03 10.96 -12.20
N GLU A 205 19.28 11.83 -12.89
CA GLU A 205 17.86 11.60 -13.17
C GLU A 205 17.67 10.39 -14.10
N ARG A 206 18.55 10.21 -15.10
CA ARG A 206 18.60 8.99 -15.93
C ARG A 206 18.94 7.72 -15.14
N ALA A 207 19.78 7.83 -14.10
CA ALA A 207 20.08 6.71 -13.21
C ALA A 207 18.88 6.32 -12.34
N ASP A 208 18.14 7.30 -11.82
CA ASP A 208 16.89 7.08 -11.07
C ASP A 208 15.81 6.46 -11.97
N GLU A 209 15.67 6.92 -13.21
CA GLU A 209 14.76 6.37 -14.22
C GLU A 209 15.07 4.89 -14.51
N ALA A 210 16.35 4.56 -14.72
CA ALA A 210 16.78 3.17 -14.92
C ALA A 210 16.48 2.25 -13.72
N VAL A 211 16.40 2.80 -12.49
CA VAL A 211 15.96 2.06 -11.30
C VAL A 211 14.44 1.88 -11.29
N SER A 212 13.66 2.90 -11.70
CA SER A 212 12.20 2.76 -11.80
C SER A 212 11.76 1.74 -12.84
N ASP A 213 12.51 1.60 -13.93
CA ASP A 213 12.25 0.63 -15.00
C ASP A 213 12.41 -0.84 -14.53
N VAL A 214 13.04 -1.08 -13.37
CA VAL A 214 13.20 -2.43 -12.82
C VAL A 214 11.85 -3.04 -12.45
N GLY A 215 10.91 -2.25 -11.93
CA GLY A 215 9.58 -2.74 -11.55
C GLY A 215 8.83 -3.27 -12.78
N GLU A 216 8.81 -2.49 -13.86
CA GLU A 216 8.21 -2.90 -15.13
C GLU A 216 8.89 -4.14 -15.72
N ALA A 217 10.22 -4.24 -15.59
CA ALA A 217 10.97 -5.41 -15.99
C ALA A 217 10.66 -6.65 -15.15
N GLU A 218 10.44 -6.50 -13.84
CA GLU A 218 10.07 -7.59 -12.94
C GLU A 218 8.68 -8.12 -13.28
N ASP A 219 7.70 -7.23 -13.48
CA ASP A 219 6.34 -7.59 -13.88
C ASP A 219 6.33 -8.32 -15.23
N ALA A 220 7.13 -7.86 -16.20
CA ALA A 220 7.29 -8.52 -17.48
C ALA A 220 7.90 -9.93 -17.37
N LEU A 221 8.78 -10.17 -16.39
CA LEU A 221 9.40 -11.48 -16.16
C LEU A 221 8.48 -12.45 -15.39
N ARG A 222 7.63 -11.94 -14.48
CA ARG A 222 6.72 -12.75 -13.65
C ARG A 222 5.75 -13.58 -14.48
N TRP A 223 5.22 -13.00 -15.57
CA TRP A 223 4.19 -13.62 -16.40
C TRP A 223 4.74 -14.33 -17.64
N ASN A 224 6.06 -14.34 -17.84
CA ASN A 224 6.67 -14.89 -19.04
C ASN A 224 7.34 -16.27 -18.78
N PRO A 225 6.77 -17.37 -19.29
CA PRO A 225 7.29 -18.71 -19.07
C PRO A 225 8.70 -18.92 -19.65
N TRP A 226 9.12 -18.15 -20.66
CA TRP A 226 10.42 -18.27 -21.31
C TRP A 226 11.59 -17.65 -20.52
N HIS A 227 11.29 -16.78 -19.54
CA HIS A 227 12.31 -16.01 -18.83
C HIS A 227 12.28 -16.14 -17.30
N LEU A 228 11.51 -17.09 -16.75
CA LEU A 228 11.45 -17.44 -15.32
C LEU A 228 12.83 -17.65 -14.65
N GLY A 229 13.87 -18.00 -15.42
CA GLY A 229 15.24 -18.16 -14.91
C GLY A 229 16.07 -16.87 -14.76
N ARG A 230 15.61 -15.73 -15.31
CA ARG A 230 16.36 -14.46 -15.36
C ARG A 230 16.10 -13.53 -14.18
N ILE A 231 15.21 -13.90 -13.26
CA ILE A 231 14.92 -13.12 -12.05
C ILE A 231 16.20 -12.87 -11.23
N HIS A 232 17.12 -13.85 -11.16
CA HIS A 232 18.41 -13.68 -10.49
C HIS A 232 19.37 -12.71 -11.21
N ASP A 233 19.30 -12.65 -12.54
CA ASP A 233 20.08 -11.68 -13.31
C ASP A 233 19.52 -10.26 -13.12
N LEU A 234 18.19 -10.13 -13.05
CA LEU A 234 17.50 -8.87 -12.78
C LEU A 234 17.84 -8.36 -11.38
N SER A 235 17.78 -9.20 -10.35
CA SER A 235 18.08 -8.78 -8.97
C SER A 235 19.53 -8.30 -8.81
N ARG A 236 20.50 -8.97 -9.45
CA ARG A 236 21.90 -8.51 -9.46
C ARG A 236 22.08 -7.18 -10.18
N LEU A 237 21.29 -6.95 -11.23
CA LEU A 237 21.35 -5.73 -12.01
C LEU A 237 20.68 -4.56 -11.29
N GLU A 238 19.55 -4.82 -10.62
CA GLU A 238 18.86 -3.89 -9.74
C GLU A 238 19.78 -3.42 -8.62
N ASP A 239 20.44 -4.34 -7.92
CA ASP A 239 21.40 -4.01 -6.85
C ASP A 239 22.47 -3.02 -7.37
N ARG A 240 23.02 -3.29 -8.56
CA ARG A 240 24.05 -2.43 -9.17
C ARG A 240 23.50 -1.08 -9.65
N LEU A 241 22.29 -1.03 -10.20
CA LEU A 241 21.64 0.23 -10.59
C LEU A 241 21.32 1.10 -9.37
N ARG A 242 20.80 0.49 -8.29
CA ARG A 242 20.56 1.18 -7.01
C ARG A 242 21.86 1.73 -6.41
N LEU A 243 22.97 0.99 -6.52
CA LEU A 243 24.29 1.51 -6.13
C LEU A 243 24.66 2.75 -6.95
N VAL A 244 24.51 2.74 -8.27
CA VAL A 244 24.79 3.92 -9.12
C VAL A 244 23.92 5.12 -8.71
N ALA A 245 22.61 4.92 -8.55
CA ALA A 245 21.69 5.97 -8.10
C ALA A 245 22.02 6.51 -6.70
N TYR A 246 22.44 5.62 -5.78
CA TYR A 246 22.91 6.00 -4.45
C TYR A 246 24.16 6.89 -4.53
N LEU A 247 25.19 6.47 -5.28
CA LEU A 247 26.43 7.24 -5.44
C LEU A 247 26.18 8.61 -6.09
N TYR A 248 25.22 8.72 -7.01
CA TYR A 248 24.86 9.99 -7.64
C TYR A 248 24.36 11.05 -6.64
N ARG A 249 23.83 10.67 -5.47
CA ARG A 249 23.47 11.64 -4.41
C ARG A 249 24.69 12.40 -3.92
N THR A 250 25.78 11.69 -3.72
CA THR A 250 27.05 12.23 -3.22
C THR A 250 27.83 12.91 -4.35
N VAL A 251 27.79 12.38 -5.57
CA VAL A 251 28.36 13.04 -6.76
C VAL A 251 27.67 14.38 -7.06
N ARG A 252 26.34 14.50 -6.84
CA ARG A 252 25.63 15.78 -6.92
C ARG A 252 26.09 16.79 -5.87
N ALA A 253 26.43 16.33 -4.67
CA ALA A 253 27.02 17.19 -3.64
C ALA A 253 28.43 17.64 -4.05
N LEU A 254 29.26 16.72 -4.53
CA LEU A 254 30.59 17.01 -5.07
C LEU A 254 30.54 18.03 -6.20
N ALA A 255 29.63 17.88 -7.16
CA ALA A 255 29.45 18.81 -8.27
C ALA A 255 28.95 20.19 -7.84
N ARG A 256 28.18 20.29 -6.75
CA ARG A 256 27.81 21.58 -6.14
C ARG A 256 29.04 22.26 -5.53
N GLN A 257 29.84 21.53 -4.76
CA GLN A 257 31.06 22.08 -4.13
C GLN A 257 32.08 22.54 -5.19
N ALA A 258 32.28 21.74 -6.24
CA ALA A 258 33.18 22.09 -7.34
C ALA A 258 32.75 23.37 -8.10
N ALA A 259 31.45 23.62 -8.21
CA ALA A 259 30.91 24.83 -8.86
C ALA A 259 30.92 26.07 -7.94
N GLN A 260 30.97 25.87 -6.62
CA GLN A 260 31.05 26.95 -5.64
C GLN A 260 32.49 27.38 -5.35
N ALA A 261 33.47 26.51 -5.61
CA ALA A 261 34.87 26.88 -5.62
C ALA A 261 35.09 27.98 -6.68
N ARG A 262 35.35 29.22 -6.27
CA ARG A 262 35.81 30.31 -7.15
C ARG A 262 37.11 30.82 -6.57
N ALA A 263 38.19 30.76 -7.34
CA ALA A 263 39.49 31.22 -6.90
C ALA A 263 39.53 32.76 -6.86
N THR A 264 39.92 33.31 -5.73
CA THR A 264 40.50 34.66 -5.60
C THR A 264 41.95 34.64 -6.12
N ASP A 265 42.47 35.76 -6.64
CA ASP A 265 43.80 35.80 -7.31
C ASP A 265 44.95 35.25 -6.42
N ASP A 266 44.88 35.45 -5.10
CA ASP A 266 45.88 35.03 -4.09
C ASP A 266 45.84 33.51 -3.74
N ASP A 267 44.69 32.84 -3.96
CA ASP A 267 44.51 31.40 -3.69
C ASP A 267 44.93 30.52 -4.89
N SER A 268 45.21 31.14 -6.04
CA SER A 268 45.40 30.46 -7.32
C SER A 268 46.65 29.57 -7.39
N ASP A 269 47.72 29.91 -6.67
CA ASP A 269 48.99 29.15 -6.66
C ASP A 269 48.93 27.92 -5.76
N ARG A 270 48.35 28.05 -4.56
CA ARG A 270 48.14 26.92 -3.64
C ARG A 270 47.14 25.92 -4.21
N TRP A 271 46.04 26.42 -4.78
CA TRP A 271 45.06 25.61 -5.50
C TRP A 271 45.70 24.85 -6.67
N ARG A 272 46.56 25.50 -7.47
CA ARG A 272 47.29 24.86 -8.57
C ARG A 272 48.16 23.70 -8.10
N GLN A 273 48.84 23.83 -6.97
CA GLN A 273 49.67 22.76 -6.39
C GLN A 273 48.82 21.62 -5.83
N ALA A 274 47.73 21.93 -5.11
CA ALA A 274 46.83 20.93 -4.54
C ALA A 274 46.02 20.17 -5.60
N ARG A 275 45.73 20.78 -6.76
CA ARG A 275 44.93 20.18 -7.84
C ARG A 275 45.48 18.84 -8.33
N THR A 276 46.79 18.63 -8.32
CA THR A 276 47.40 17.35 -8.71
C THR A 276 46.93 16.23 -7.79
N HIS A 277 46.94 16.45 -6.47
CA HIS A 277 46.45 15.47 -5.49
C HIS A 277 44.94 15.24 -5.62
N LEU A 278 44.16 16.28 -5.94
CA LEU A 278 42.72 16.18 -6.18
C LEU A 278 42.40 15.24 -7.35
N LEU A 279 43.12 15.37 -8.46
CA LEU A 279 42.89 14.55 -9.65
C LEU A 279 43.31 13.09 -9.44
N VAL A 280 44.40 12.84 -8.71
CA VAL A 280 44.84 11.49 -8.34
C VAL A 280 43.84 10.84 -7.37
N ALA A 281 43.36 11.58 -6.36
CA ALA A 281 42.28 11.14 -5.48
C ALA A 281 41.00 10.82 -6.27
N GLY A 282 40.64 11.66 -7.25
CA GLY A 282 39.51 11.41 -8.14
C GLY A 282 39.64 10.12 -8.95
N ALA A 283 40.82 9.88 -9.54
CA ALA A 283 41.09 8.69 -10.34
C ALA A 283 41.01 7.40 -9.49
N THR A 284 41.55 7.44 -8.27
CA THR A 284 41.50 6.29 -7.33
C THR A 284 40.07 6.02 -6.83
N VAL A 285 39.28 7.07 -6.56
CA VAL A 285 37.84 6.93 -6.26
C VAL A 285 37.09 6.30 -7.43
N VAL A 286 37.38 6.69 -8.67
CA VAL A 286 36.77 6.10 -9.87
C VAL A 286 37.14 4.62 -10.04
N ASP A 287 38.39 4.24 -9.78
CA ASP A 287 38.81 2.82 -9.78
C ASP A 287 38.04 2.03 -8.69
N ALA A 288 37.85 2.61 -7.50
CA ALA A 288 37.07 1.99 -6.43
C ALA A 288 35.60 1.78 -6.85
N ILE A 289 34.98 2.78 -7.49
CA ILE A 289 33.61 2.67 -8.04
C ILE A 289 33.55 1.55 -9.09
N GLU A 290 34.52 1.50 -10.01
CA GLU A 290 34.55 0.48 -11.06
C GLU A 290 34.70 -0.93 -10.49
N ARG A 291 35.63 -1.12 -9.55
CA ARG A 291 35.81 -2.40 -8.85
C ARG A 291 34.52 -2.79 -8.12
N ARG A 292 33.88 -1.86 -7.42
CA ARG A 292 32.63 -2.11 -6.69
C ARG A 292 31.50 -2.55 -7.62
N LEU A 293 31.27 -1.81 -8.71
CA LEU A 293 30.24 -2.13 -9.72
C LEU A 293 30.53 -3.48 -10.42
N GLY A 294 31.81 -3.83 -10.56
CA GLY A 294 32.27 -5.14 -11.04
C GLY A 294 32.05 -6.28 -10.04
N GLY A 295 31.79 -5.99 -8.77
CA GLY A 295 31.71 -6.98 -7.69
C GLY A 295 33.07 -7.45 -7.16
N ARG A 296 34.12 -6.65 -7.37
CA ARG A 296 35.47 -6.88 -6.82
C ARG A 296 35.61 -6.21 -5.45
N GLU A 297 36.59 -6.67 -4.66
CA GLU A 297 36.95 -6.03 -3.40
C GLU A 297 37.55 -4.64 -3.65
N VAL A 298 37.30 -3.72 -2.70
CA VAL A 298 37.68 -2.30 -2.83
C VAL A 298 38.59 -1.81 -1.70
N HIS A 299 38.92 -2.64 -0.72
CA HIS A 299 39.59 -2.22 0.51
C HIS A 299 40.91 -1.49 0.25
N ASP A 300 41.78 -2.07 -0.58
CA ASP A 300 43.09 -1.47 -0.90
C ASP A 300 42.93 -0.15 -1.68
N THR A 301 42.03 -0.12 -2.67
CA THR A 301 41.77 1.09 -3.45
C THR A 301 41.18 2.21 -2.60
N VAL A 302 40.32 1.86 -1.64
CA VAL A 302 39.75 2.80 -0.68
C VAL A 302 40.83 3.35 0.25
N ALA A 303 41.74 2.51 0.74
CA ALA A 303 42.87 2.96 1.56
C ALA A 303 43.75 3.96 0.79
N THR A 304 44.13 3.64 -0.46
CA THR A 304 44.90 4.55 -1.31
C THR A 304 44.16 5.86 -1.58
N ALA A 305 42.86 5.80 -1.90
CA ALA A 305 42.06 6.99 -2.12
C ALA A 305 41.96 7.89 -0.87
N ARG A 306 41.81 7.31 0.33
CA ARG A 306 41.82 8.08 1.59
C ARG A 306 43.14 8.81 1.80
N GLU A 307 44.25 8.16 1.50
CA GLU A 307 45.57 8.75 1.63
C GLU A 307 45.74 9.96 0.69
N GLU A 308 45.35 9.83 -0.58
CA GLU A 308 45.42 10.93 -1.55
C GLU A 308 44.48 12.09 -1.20
N ILE A 309 43.27 11.80 -0.71
CA ILE A 309 42.34 12.82 -0.20
C ILE A 309 42.98 13.58 0.98
N GLY A 310 43.68 12.87 1.87
CA GLY A 310 44.43 13.47 2.97
C GLY A 310 45.55 14.39 2.48
N ARG A 311 46.34 13.96 1.49
CA ARG A 311 47.40 14.79 0.89
C ARG A 311 46.85 16.04 0.22
N PHE A 312 45.71 15.92 -0.47
CA PHE A 312 45.00 17.07 -1.03
C PHE A 312 44.56 18.07 0.06
N ALA A 313 43.96 17.60 1.15
CA ALA A 313 43.52 18.45 2.25
C ALA A 313 44.71 19.18 2.94
N VAL A 314 45.86 18.50 3.08
CA VAL A 314 47.07 19.08 3.68
C VAL A 314 47.76 20.08 2.74
N ALA A 315 47.65 19.89 1.42
CA ALA A 315 48.23 20.82 0.44
C ALA A 315 47.52 22.19 0.39
N ALA A 316 46.27 22.26 0.86
CA ALA A 316 45.49 23.50 0.93
C ALA A 316 44.69 23.62 2.26
N PRO A 317 45.36 23.72 3.42
CA PRO A 317 44.72 23.56 4.73
C PRO A 317 43.88 24.76 5.19
N GLN A 318 44.07 25.94 4.56
CA GLN A 318 43.31 27.16 4.85
C GLN A 318 42.22 27.46 3.81
N ASP A 319 42.09 26.61 2.78
CA ASP A 319 41.11 26.78 1.71
C ASP A 319 39.82 26.03 2.06
N LEU A 320 38.75 26.80 2.33
CA LEU A 320 37.42 26.26 2.65
C LEU A 320 36.84 25.39 1.52
N HIS A 321 37.15 25.69 0.26
CA HIS A 321 36.68 24.93 -0.90
C HIS A 321 37.44 23.61 -1.06
N ALA A 322 38.75 23.62 -0.82
CA ALA A 322 39.56 22.40 -0.81
C ALA A 322 39.10 21.43 0.30
N ALA A 323 38.85 21.94 1.50
CA ALA A 323 38.31 21.16 2.61
C ALA A 323 36.92 20.56 2.27
N ALA A 324 36.04 21.34 1.66
CA ALA A 324 34.70 20.88 1.27
C ALA A 324 34.74 19.79 0.18
N LEU A 325 35.65 19.90 -0.80
CA LEU A 325 35.85 18.90 -1.84
C LEU A 325 36.48 17.61 -1.29
N ALA A 326 37.45 17.72 -0.38
CA ALA A 326 38.04 16.57 0.29
C ALA A 326 37.00 15.81 1.11
N ALA A 327 36.14 16.52 1.85
CA ALA A 327 35.03 15.92 2.59
C ALA A 327 34.04 15.21 1.66
N ALA A 328 33.62 15.86 0.57
CA ALA A 328 32.69 15.25 -0.39
C ALA A 328 33.25 14.00 -1.09
N LEU A 329 34.56 13.97 -1.36
CA LEU A 329 35.25 12.76 -1.86
C LEU A 329 35.33 11.66 -0.80
N GLY A 330 35.59 12.04 0.46
CA GLY A 330 35.59 11.11 1.60
C GLY A 330 34.22 10.47 1.81
N ASP A 331 33.14 11.24 1.70
CA ASP A 331 31.76 10.75 1.76
C ASP A 331 31.48 9.77 0.62
N LEU A 332 31.85 10.14 -0.62
CA LEU A 332 31.65 9.28 -1.80
C LEU A 332 32.40 7.95 -1.65
N LEU A 333 33.60 7.98 -1.10
CA LEU A 333 34.41 6.78 -0.88
C LEU A 333 33.81 5.91 0.24
N SER A 334 33.31 6.53 1.31
CA SER A 334 32.61 5.84 2.40
C SER A 334 31.32 5.18 1.90
N ASP A 335 30.62 5.83 0.97
CA ASP A 335 29.46 5.28 0.28
C ASP A 335 29.81 4.07 -0.60
N VAL A 336 30.93 4.11 -1.32
CA VAL A 336 31.42 2.97 -2.13
C VAL A 336 31.75 1.75 -1.27
N GLU A 337 32.43 1.96 -0.15
CA GLU A 337 32.84 0.90 0.79
C GLU A 337 31.64 0.36 1.59
N GLY A 338 30.83 1.26 2.13
CA GLY A 338 29.76 0.97 3.09
C GLY A 338 28.46 0.48 2.45
N TRP A 339 28.26 0.65 1.15
CA TRP A 339 27.01 0.27 0.50
C TRP A 339 26.74 -1.23 0.62
N ARG A 340 25.57 -1.58 1.14
CA ARG A 340 25.04 -2.94 1.16
C ARG A 340 23.70 -2.98 0.42
N PRO A 341 23.46 -3.98 -0.45
CA PRO A 341 22.17 -4.12 -1.10
C PRO A 341 21.09 -4.35 -0.03
N PRO A 342 19.94 -3.66 -0.11
CA PRO A 342 18.90 -3.72 0.93
C PRO A 342 18.31 -5.13 1.14
N ASN A 343 18.57 -6.10 0.24
CA ASN A 343 17.87 -7.39 0.19
C ASN A 343 18.71 -8.68 0.35
N GLN A 344 20.03 -8.68 0.54
CA GLN A 344 20.78 -9.96 0.55
C GLN A 344 20.42 -10.89 1.74
N VAL A 345 19.83 -12.04 1.40
CA VAL A 345 19.82 -13.32 2.14
C VAL A 345 20.70 -14.28 1.33
N GLN A 346 21.66 -14.96 1.97
CA GLN A 346 22.62 -15.87 1.30
C GLN A 346 21.93 -17.00 0.50
N PRO A 347 22.34 -17.35 -0.73
CA PRO A 347 21.59 -18.23 -1.62
C PRO A 347 21.84 -19.74 -1.46
N ASP A 348 22.81 -20.19 -0.66
CA ASP A 348 23.26 -21.60 -0.71
C ASP A 348 22.43 -22.59 0.12
N ARG A 349 21.42 -22.14 0.87
CA ARG A 349 20.49 -23.05 1.59
C ARG A 349 19.41 -23.68 0.70
N GLN A 350 19.10 -23.09 -0.46
CA GLN A 350 17.94 -23.51 -1.27
C GLN A 350 18.16 -24.77 -2.14
N LEU A 351 19.42 -25.16 -2.38
CA LEU A 351 19.73 -26.36 -3.15
C LEU A 351 19.75 -27.60 -2.26
N VAL A 352 20.29 -27.47 -1.05
CA VAL A 352 20.31 -28.52 -0.02
C VAL A 352 18.89 -28.84 0.45
N MET A 353 18.05 -27.82 0.68
CA MET A 353 16.65 -28.02 1.07
C MET A 353 15.80 -28.71 -0.01
N ARG A 354 16.14 -28.57 -1.29
CA ARG A 354 15.43 -29.26 -2.38
C ARG A 354 15.79 -30.74 -2.51
N ILE A 355 17.01 -31.12 -2.12
CA ILE A 355 17.45 -32.51 -2.07
C ILE A 355 16.89 -33.18 -0.80
N LEU A 356 16.86 -32.47 0.33
CA LEU A 356 16.29 -32.96 1.59
C LEU A 356 14.76 -33.12 1.54
N ARG A 357 14.04 -32.33 0.74
CA ARG A 357 12.58 -32.53 0.52
C ARG A 357 12.23 -33.75 -0.33
N ARG A 358 13.18 -34.30 -1.09
CA ARG A 358 12.98 -35.49 -1.95
C ARG A 358 13.35 -36.80 -1.28
N LEU A 359 14.14 -36.75 -0.21
CA LEU A 359 14.46 -37.89 0.63
C LEU A 359 13.69 -37.73 1.93
N GLY A 360 12.38 -37.88 1.82
CA GLY A 360 11.52 -38.09 2.97
C GLY A 360 11.91 -39.40 3.65
N ASP A 361 11.98 -39.33 4.97
CA ASP A 361 12.05 -40.45 5.89
C ASP A 361 13.45 -41.04 6.17
N ARG A 362 14.12 -40.46 7.18
CA ARG A 362 14.83 -41.14 8.28
C ARG A 362 15.48 -40.11 9.21
N ARG A 363 14.98 -40.07 10.47
CA ARG A 363 15.56 -39.49 11.71
C ARG A 363 16.55 -38.31 11.51
N THR A 364 16.04 -37.10 11.69
CA THR A 364 16.86 -35.88 11.80
C THR A 364 17.78 -35.92 13.01
N PRO A 365 19.08 -35.60 12.87
CA PRO A 365 19.92 -35.25 14.02
C PRO A 365 19.39 -33.95 14.65
N GLU A 366 19.30 -33.88 15.98
CA GLU A 366 18.96 -32.64 16.68
C GLU A 366 19.97 -31.54 16.30
N LEU A 367 19.46 -30.44 15.77
CA LEU A 367 20.28 -29.27 15.45
C LEU A 367 20.74 -28.60 16.75
N PRO A 368 21.98 -28.06 16.82
CA PRO A 368 22.41 -27.26 17.97
C PRO A 368 21.43 -26.11 18.23
N ALA A 369 21.10 -25.86 19.50
CA ALA A 369 20.16 -24.81 19.94
C ALA A 369 20.31 -23.44 19.24
N PRO A 370 21.52 -22.87 19.03
CA PRO A 370 21.66 -21.59 18.33
C PRO A 370 21.30 -21.67 16.84
N VAL A 371 21.49 -22.83 16.22
CA VAL A 371 21.11 -23.08 14.82
C VAL A 371 19.60 -23.26 14.69
N ARG A 372 18.96 -23.91 15.66
CA ARG A 372 17.51 -24.06 15.77
C ARG A 372 16.82 -22.70 15.98
N ALA A 373 17.23 -21.93 16.98
CA ALA A 373 16.68 -20.61 17.27
C ALA A 373 16.76 -19.63 16.08
N GLU A 374 17.85 -19.72 15.30
CA GLU A 374 18.05 -18.93 14.07
C GLU A 374 17.17 -19.40 12.89
N LEU A 375 16.77 -20.67 12.86
CA LEU A 375 15.82 -21.19 11.87
C LEU A 375 14.39 -20.77 12.22
N GLU A 376 13.99 -20.93 13.48
CA GLU A 376 12.66 -20.53 13.96
C GLU A 376 12.41 -19.03 13.76
N PHE A 377 13.39 -18.18 14.08
CA PHE A 377 13.29 -16.74 13.81
C PHE A 377 13.06 -16.42 12.32
N ARG A 378 13.60 -17.23 11.39
CA ARG A 378 13.42 -17.04 9.94
C ARG A 378 12.05 -17.52 9.46
N GLU A 379 11.45 -18.50 10.12
CA GLU A 379 10.13 -19.03 9.78
C GLU A 379 9.03 -18.06 10.23
N GLU A 380 9.06 -17.63 11.50
CA GLU A 380 8.18 -16.57 12.04
C GLU A 380 8.23 -15.29 11.18
N ARG A 381 9.43 -14.96 10.69
CA ARG A 381 9.65 -13.85 9.78
C ARG A 381 8.94 -13.99 8.43
N ARG A 382 8.97 -15.20 7.86
CA ARG A 382 8.31 -15.51 6.59
C ARG A 382 6.80 -15.51 6.77
N GLU A 383 6.30 -16.01 7.89
CA GLU A 383 4.87 -15.95 8.20
C GLU A 383 4.36 -14.53 8.30
N ALA A 384 5.10 -13.62 8.96
CA ALA A 384 4.77 -12.19 8.97
C ALA A 384 4.69 -11.60 7.54
N GLN A 385 5.63 -11.98 6.66
CA GLN A 385 5.63 -11.53 5.26
C GLN A 385 4.49 -12.15 4.44
N HIS A 386 4.13 -13.41 4.70
CA HIS A 386 3.00 -14.07 4.04
C HIS A 386 1.66 -13.49 4.47
N GLN A 387 1.51 -13.12 5.75
CA GLN A 387 0.34 -12.42 6.25
C GLN A 387 0.20 -11.01 5.65
N GLU A 388 1.31 -10.32 5.34
CA GLU A 388 1.30 -9.04 4.62
C GLU A 388 0.92 -9.18 3.13
N LEU A 389 1.31 -10.27 2.47
CA LEU A 389 1.00 -10.52 1.05
C LEU A 389 -0.43 -11.03 0.81
N GLY A 390 -1.03 -11.70 1.80
CA GLY A 390 -2.42 -12.18 1.77
C GLY A 390 -3.44 -11.17 2.31
N ALA A 391 -2.98 -10.04 2.87
CA ALA A 391 -3.86 -8.97 3.32
C ALA A 391 -4.50 -8.28 2.09
N PRO A 392 -5.81 -7.97 2.12
CA PRO A 392 -6.45 -7.16 1.07
C PRO A 392 -5.64 -5.87 0.83
N LEU A 393 -5.58 -5.41 -0.42
CA LEU A 393 -4.87 -4.20 -0.88
C LEU A 393 -5.32 -2.87 -0.22
N ASP A 394 -6.17 -2.92 0.80
CA ASP A 394 -6.60 -1.79 1.61
C ASP A 394 -5.86 -1.83 2.98
N PRO A 395 -4.90 -0.93 3.26
CA PRO A 395 -4.00 -1.00 4.42
C PRO A 395 -4.64 -0.87 5.82
N GLY A 396 -5.97 -0.90 5.94
CA GLY A 396 -6.63 -0.67 7.22
C GLY A 396 -7.79 -1.62 7.55
N THR A 397 -7.85 -2.81 6.94
CA THR A 397 -8.84 -3.85 7.30
C THR A 397 -8.37 -4.88 8.33
N THR A 398 -7.10 -4.86 8.76
CA THR A 398 -6.57 -5.92 9.66
C THR A 398 -5.62 -5.42 10.75
N ALA A 399 -5.53 -4.11 10.99
CA ALA A 399 -4.75 -3.60 12.11
C ALA A 399 -5.64 -3.56 13.37
N VAL A 400 -5.35 -4.43 14.35
CA VAL A 400 -5.89 -4.25 15.71
C VAL A 400 -5.56 -2.81 16.15
N PRO A 401 -6.54 -2.00 16.58
CA PRO A 401 -6.28 -0.63 17.01
C PRO A 401 -5.24 -0.59 18.13
N GLN A 402 -4.33 0.38 18.07
CA GLN A 402 -3.33 0.56 19.14
C GLN A 402 -4.02 1.07 20.39
N LEU A 403 -3.60 0.60 21.57
CA LEU A 403 -4.23 1.02 22.83
C LEU A 403 -4.27 2.53 22.96
N ARG A 404 -3.21 3.25 22.58
CA ARG A 404 -3.20 4.72 22.68
C ARG A 404 -4.34 5.35 21.87
N GLN A 405 -4.59 4.86 20.66
CA GLN A 405 -5.70 5.32 19.82
C GLN A 405 -7.06 4.98 20.44
N VAL A 406 -7.16 3.83 21.12
CA VAL A 406 -8.38 3.41 21.83
C VAL A 406 -8.61 4.27 23.07
N VAL A 407 -7.58 4.50 23.88
CA VAL A 407 -7.66 5.26 25.13
C VAL A 407 -7.89 6.74 24.87
N GLU A 408 -7.29 7.29 23.81
CA GLU A 408 -7.54 8.65 23.34
C GLU A 408 -8.98 8.80 22.83
N ALA A 409 -9.54 7.78 22.17
CA ALA A 409 -10.89 7.83 21.66
C ALA A 409 -11.97 7.60 22.73
N VAL A 410 -11.71 6.77 23.73
CA VAL A 410 -12.71 6.39 24.76
C VAL A 410 -12.60 7.29 26.02
N GLY A 411 -11.50 8.01 26.18
CA GLY A 411 -11.23 8.92 27.29
C GLY A 411 -10.85 8.18 28.58
N SER A 412 -9.58 8.29 28.98
CA SER A 412 -9.10 7.76 30.27
C SER A 412 -9.53 8.66 31.43
N THR A 413 -10.07 8.05 32.48
CA THR A 413 -10.46 8.71 33.74
C THR A 413 -9.50 8.40 34.89
N GLY A 414 -8.52 7.51 34.68
CA GLY A 414 -7.47 7.17 35.65
C GLY A 414 -6.81 5.81 35.41
N GLU A 415 -5.72 5.55 36.13
CA GLU A 415 -4.96 4.28 36.08
C GLU A 415 -4.90 3.62 37.46
N ARG A 416 -4.89 2.28 37.52
CA ARG A 416 -4.72 1.50 38.75
C ARG A 416 -3.68 0.41 38.56
N ASP A 417 -2.56 0.47 39.29
CA ASP A 417 -1.57 -0.61 39.29
C ASP A 417 -2.11 -1.85 40.02
N LEU A 418 -2.14 -3.00 39.33
CA LEU A 418 -2.60 -4.28 39.84
C LEU A 418 -1.44 -5.22 40.26
N GLY A 419 -0.19 -4.76 40.11
CA GLY A 419 1.01 -5.50 40.46
C GLY A 419 1.40 -6.56 39.43
N VAL A 420 2.31 -7.47 39.81
CA VAL A 420 2.78 -8.56 38.95
C VAL A 420 1.84 -9.77 39.06
N ARG A 421 1.33 -10.24 37.92
CA ARG A 421 0.39 -11.36 37.80
C ARG A 421 0.75 -12.25 36.61
N GLU A 422 0.27 -13.49 36.63
CA GLU A 422 0.32 -14.34 35.44
C GLU A 422 -0.92 -14.08 34.57
N ILE A 423 -0.69 -13.70 33.31
CA ILE A 423 -1.73 -13.37 32.36
C ILE A 423 -1.81 -14.42 31.24
N PRO A 424 -3.01 -14.77 30.75
CA PRO A 424 -3.17 -15.62 29.58
C PRO A 424 -2.66 -14.95 28.29
N LEU A 425 -1.90 -15.69 27.49
CA LEU A 425 -1.40 -15.21 26.19
C LEU A 425 -2.53 -14.93 25.17
N THR A 426 -3.67 -15.62 25.30
CA THR A 426 -4.88 -15.45 24.47
C THR A 426 -5.61 -14.12 24.72
N GLN A 427 -5.40 -13.53 25.89
CA GLN A 427 -5.96 -12.23 26.28
C GLN A 427 -5.05 -11.06 25.89
N ILE A 428 -3.84 -11.31 25.38
CA ILE A 428 -2.96 -10.27 24.82
C ILE A 428 -3.41 -9.96 23.40
N LYS A 429 -4.08 -8.81 23.19
CA LYS A 429 -4.71 -8.46 21.90
C LYS A 429 -3.85 -7.55 21.02
N GLY A 430 -2.94 -6.77 21.59
CA GLY A 430 -2.12 -5.84 20.81
C GLY A 430 -1.08 -5.08 21.63
N ALA A 431 -0.41 -4.13 21.00
CA ALA A 431 0.59 -3.26 21.62
C ALA A 431 -0.03 -1.91 22.03
N GLU A 432 0.62 -1.24 22.99
CA GLU A 432 0.21 0.11 23.42
C GLU A 432 0.32 1.13 22.27
N SER A 433 1.42 1.06 21.52
CA SER A 433 1.79 1.98 20.45
C SER A 433 2.36 1.23 19.25
N TYR A 434 2.40 1.90 18.09
CA TYR A 434 3.02 1.36 16.90
C TYR A 434 4.49 1.01 17.15
N SER A 435 4.81 -0.28 17.02
CA SER A 435 6.19 -0.72 16.93
C SER A 435 6.49 -1.05 15.47
N PRO A 436 7.43 -0.35 14.79
CA PRO A 436 7.83 -0.70 13.41
C PRO A 436 8.43 -2.11 13.33
N ASP A 437 8.86 -2.63 14.48
CA ASP A 437 9.59 -3.87 14.65
C ASP A 437 8.70 -5.10 14.82
N PHE A 438 7.40 -4.94 15.03
CA PHE A 438 6.48 -6.08 15.20
C PHE A 438 5.17 -5.83 14.43
N ASP A 439 4.55 -6.92 13.96
CA ASP A 439 3.18 -6.85 13.44
C ASP A 439 2.15 -6.93 14.59
N PRO A 440 0.84 -6.74 14.31
CA PRO A 440 -0.21 -6.83 15.34
C PRO A 440 -0.31 -8.21 16.03
N SER A 441 0.24 -9.26 15.43
CA SER A 441 0.32 -10.61 15.98
C SER A 441 1.60 -10.86 16.79
N PHE A 442 2.43 -9.83 16.98
CA PHE A 442 3.74 -9.87 17.62
C PHE A 442 4.79 -10.69 16.85
N LEU A 443 4.63 -10.85 15.53
CA LEU A 443 5.65 -11.45 14.67
C LEU A 443 6.73 -10.41 14.37
N PRO A 444 8.03 -10.79 14.42
CA PRO A 444 9.13 -9.86 14.22
C PRO A 444 9.14 -9.32 12.78
N ARG A 445 9.22 -7.99 12.58
CA ARG A 445 9.26 -7.31 11.27
C ARG A 445 10.62 -6.83 10.81
N SER A 446 11.62 -6.83 11.69
CA SER A 446 12.90 -6.21 11.38
C SER A 446 14.05 -7.16 11.63
N ARG A 447 15.07 -7.12 10.76
CA ARG A 447 16.22 -8.04 10.84
C ARG A 447 17.10 -7.79 12.07
N HIS A 448 17.13 -6.56 12.60
CA HIS A 448 17.94 -6.22 13.79
C HIS A 448 17.45 -6.87 15.08
N LEU A 449 16.20 -7.34 15.12
CA LEU A 449 15.62 -8.00 16.29
C LEU A 449 16.18 -9.40 16.53
N ARG A 450 16.83 -9.98 15.52
CA ARG A 450 17.34 -11.35 15.49
C ARG A 450 18.15 -11.70 16.74
N GLN A 451 19.19 -10.92 17.04
CA GLN A 451 20.12 -11.27 18.12
C GLN A 451 19.41 -11.37 19.47
N ARG A 452 18.52 -10.41 19.76
CA ARG A 452 17.77 -10.37 21.01
C ARG A 452 16.66 -11.43 21.06
N TRP A 453 15.99 -11.70 19.94
CA TRP A 453 14.95 -12.73 19.84
C TRP A 453 15.54 -14.13 20.04
N VAL A 454 16.66 -14.45 19.40
CA VAL A 454 17.39 -15.73 19.55
C VAL A 454 17.83 -15.94 21.00
N GLN A 455 18.42 -14.92 21.64
CA GLN A 455 18.83 -15.01 23.05
C GLN A 455 17.64 -15.24 23.99
N LEU A 456 16.48 -14.62 23.72
CA LEU A 456 15.28 -14.81 24.52
C LEU A 456 14.65 -16.19 24.29
N TYR A 457 14.61 -16.66 23.05
CA TYR A 457 14.18 -18.02 22.70
C TYR A 457 15.01 -19.06 23.45
N GLU A 458 16.34 -18.99 23.38
CA GLU A 458 17.21 -19.95 24.06
C GLU A 458 17.02 -19.97 25.58
N ARG A 459 16.84 -18.80 26.20
CA ARG A 459 16.62 -18.70 27.65
C ARG A 459 15.24 -19.24 28.05
N MET A 460 14.20 -18.98 27.25
CA MET A 460 12.84 -19.45 27.53
C MET A 460 12.69 -20.95 27.26
N GLU A 461 13.32 -21.48 26.21
CA GLU A 461 13.40 -22.92 25.91
C GLU A 461 14.08 -23.69 27.04
N ARG A 462 15.12 -23.10 27.66
CA ARG A 462 15.80 -23.67 28.84
C ARG A 462 15.02 -23.55 30.15
N GLY A 463 13.88 -22.84 30.15
CA GLY A 463 13.06 -22.62 31.34
C GLY A 463 13.63 -21.58 32.31
N ASP A 464 14.54 -20.72 31.87
CA ASP A 464 15.10 -19.64 32.71
C ASP A 464 13.98 -18.69 33.18
N GLN A 465 14.08 -18.17 34.40
CA GLN A 465 13.14 -17.13 34.87
C GLN A 465 13.29 -15.84 34.06
N MET A 466 12.16 -15.35 33.55
CA MET A 466 12.07 -14.11 32.77
C MET A 466 11.60 -12.94 33.62
N PRO A 467 12.13 -11.72 33.39
CA PRO A 467 11.54 -10.52 33.97
C PRO A 467 10.10 -10.35 33.46
N PRO A 468 9.16 -9.86 34.30
CA PRO A 468 7.77 -9.69 33.90
C PRO A 468 7.65 -8.63 32.80
N ILE A 469 6.77 -8.88 31.83
CA ILE A 469 6.41 -7.89 30.81
C ILE A 469 5.58 -6.76 31.43
N GLU A 470 5.44 -5.62 30.77
CA GLU A 470 4.58 -4.53 31.23
C GLU A 470 3.37 -4.42 30.29
N VAL A 471 2.16 -4.46 30.85
CA VAL A 471 0.91 -4.43 30.08
C VAL A 471 -0.11 -3.48 30.71
N TYR A 472 -0.96 -2.91 29.86
CA TYR A 472 -2.20 -2.30 30.30
C TYR A 472 -3.36 -3.28 30.18
N LEU A 473 -4.29 -3.22 31.14
CA LEU A 473 -5.56 -3.93 31.11
C LEU A 473 -6.67 -2.93 30.77
N LEU A 474 -7.43 -3.22 29.72
CA LEU A 474 -8.63 -2.49 29.35
C LEU A 474 -9.77 -3.49 29.11
N GLY A 475 -10.85 -3.37 29.88
CA GLY A 475 -11.88 -4.41 29.94
C GLY A 475 -11.27 -5.73 30.42
N ASN A 476 -11.29 -6.76 29.56
CA ASN A 476 -10.66 -8.07 29.83
C ASN A 476 -9.49 -8.39 28.87
N SER A 477 -8.95 -7.36 28.20
CA SER A 477 -7.89 -7.50 27.20
C SER A 477 -6.60 -6.79 27.63
N TYR A 478 -5.47 -7.45 27.40
CA TYR A 478 -4.14 -6.92 27.71
C TYR A 478 -3.45 -6.33 26.48
N PHE A 479 -2.77 -5.21 26.71
CA PHE A 479 -2.01 -4.49 25.70
C PHE A 479 -0.57 -4.30 26.15
N VAL A 480 0.38 -4.74 25.33
CA VAL A 480 1.80 -4.75 25.70
C VAL A 480 2.39 -3.34 25.60
N ARG A 481 2.86 -2.83 26.73
CA ARG A 481 3.70 -1.62 26.81
C ARG A 481 5.16 -1.97 26.57
N LYS A 482 5.65 -3.04 27.23
CA LYS A 482 7.05 -3.47 27.18
C LYS A 482 7.14 -4.99 27.25
N GLY A 483 8.03 -5.59 26.46
CA GLY A 483 8.22 -7.04 26.42
C GLY A 483 7.75 -7.73 25.13
N HIS A 484 7.61 -6.98 24.02
CA HIS A 484 7.20 -7.50 22.71
C HIS A 484 7.94 -8.78 22.27
N HIS A 485 9.26 -8.82 22.45
CA HIS A 485 10.07 -10.01 22.13
C HIS A 485 9.68 -11.24 22.97
N GLN A 486 9.39 -11.06 24.26
CA GLN A 486 9.01 -12.17 25.15
C GLN A 486 7.64 -12.72 24.77
N VAL A 487 6.70 -11.86 24.37
CA VAL A 487 5.37 -12.28 23.88
C VAL A 487 5.49 -13.04 22.57
N SER A 488 6.31 -12.55 21.63
CA SER A 488 6.60 -13.23 20.36
C SER A 488 7.16 -14.64 20.57
N VAL A 489 8.23 -14.76 21.37
CA VAL A 489 8.85 -16.05 21.69
C VAL A 489 7.89 -16.97 22.45
N ALA A 490 7.10 -16.45 23.39
CA ALA A 490 6.15 -17.25 24.16
C ALA A 490 5.04 -17.85 23.29
N ARG A 491 4.53 -17.09 22.30
CA ARG A 491 3.54 -17.57 21.34
C ARG A 491 4.11 -18.69 20.46
N HIS A 492 5.33 -18.47 19.96
CA HIS A 492 6.03 -19.44 19.14
C HIS A 492 6.31 -20.76 19.91
N LEU A 493 6.73 -20.66 21.18
CA LEU A 493 6.91 -21.82 22.06
C LEU A 493 5.59 -22.46 22.54
N GLY A 494 4.43 -21.92 22.14
CA GLY A 494 3.12 -22.45 22.53
C GLY A 494 2.79 -22.33 24.02
N LEU A 495 3.41 -21.37 24.72
CA LEU A 495 3.11 -21.14 26.14
C LEU A 495 1.67 -20.64 26.31
N THR A 496 1.07 -20.94 27.46
CA THR A 496 -0.32 -20.54 27.76
C THR A 496 -0.41 -19.26 28.59
N LYS A 497 0.61 -18.97 29.41
CA LYS A 497 0.65 -17.84 30.34
C LYS A 497 2.03 -17.15 30.35
N LEU A 498 2.03 -15.87 30.73
CA LEU A 498 3.23 -15.06 30.96
C LEU A 498 3.10 -14.22 32.23
N LYS A 499 4.22 -13.97 32.92
CA LYS A 499 4.26 -13.01 34.04
C LYS A 499 4.29 -11.58 33.51
N ALA A 500 3.39 -10.73 34.00
CA ALA A 500 3.25 -9.34 33.60
C ALA A 500 2.96 -8.43 34.79
N ARG A 501 3.52 -7.21 34.79
CA ARG A 501 3.05 -6.09 35.61
C ARG A 501 1.86 -5.45 34.90
N VAL A 502 0.71 -5.44 35.56
CA VAL A 502 -0.57 -5.05 34.97
C VAL A 502 -1.01 -3.69 35.51
N VAL A 503 -1.31 -2.75 34.62
CA VAL A 503 -1.94 -1.46 34.97
C VAL A 503 -3.32 -1.39 34.34
N GLU A 504 -4.37 -1.32 35.15
CA GLU A 504 -5.76 -1.20 34.70
C GLU A 504 -6.09 0.25 34.31
N LEU A 505 -6.61 0.43 33.10
CA LEU A 505 -7.07 1.72 32.59
C LEU A 505 -8.57 1.85 32.79
N LYS A 506 -8.99 2.94 33.47
CA LYS A 506 -10.41 3.25 33.67
C LYS A 506 -10.91 4.17 32.57
N THR A 507 -11.93 3.75 31.84
CA THR A 507 -12.55 4.55 30.76
C THR A 507 -13.89 5.16 31.15
N ARG A 508 -14.23 6.28 30.51
CA ARG A 508 -15.52 6.97 30.70
C ARG A 508 -16.71 6.18 30.14
N VAL A 509 -16.48 5.42 29.07
CA VAL A 509 -17.45 4.53 28.42
C VAL A 509 -17.13 3.07 28.76
N PRO A 510 -18.14 2.22 29.05
CA PRO A 510 -17.93 0.79 29.23
C PRO A 510 -17.38 0.16 27.94
N VAL A 511 -16.22 -0.48 28.05
CA VAL A 511 -15.62 -1.26 26.96
C VAL A 511 -15.98 -2.73 27.18
N ALA A 512 -16.53 -3.38 26.15
CA ALA A 512 -16.93 -4.78 26.22
C ALA A 512 -15.73 -5.73 26.44
N ASP A 513 -16.01 -6.92 26.98
CA ASP A 513 -15.00 -7.89 27.41
C ASP A 513 -14.17 -8.47 26.24
N GLU A 514 -14.74 -8.56 25.03
CA GLU A 514 -14.09 -9.08 23.82
C GLU A 514 -13.83 -7.98 22.78
N MET A 515 -12.74 -7.24 22.93
CA MET A 515 -12.41 -6.13 22.02
C MET A 515 -12.19 -6.59 20.57
N ASN A 516 -13.21 -6.37 19.72
CA ASN A 516 -13.09 -6.34 18.26
C ASN A 516 -13.00 -4.88 17.77
N ALA A 517 -12.50 -4.67 16.55
CA ALA A 517 -12.29 -3.31 16.01
C ALA A 517 -13.59 -2.50 15.88
N GLU A 518 -14.74 -3.17 15.69
CA GLU A 518 -16.05 -2.52 15.55
C GLU A 518 -16.57 -1.97 16.88
N GLU A 519 -16.38 -2.72 17.98
CA GLU A 519 -16.75 -2.29 19.33
C GLU A 519 -15.91 -1.11 19.80
N LEU A 520 -14.64 -1.08 19.44
CA LEU A 520 -13.76 0.05 19.76
C LEU A 520 -14.19 1.33 19.05
N LEU A 521 -14.57 1.22 17.78
CA LEU A 521 -15.10 2.34 17.00
C LEU A 521 -16.42 2.86 17.58
N ARG A 522 -17.27 1.97 18.08
CA ARG A 522 -18.54 2.34 18.72
C ARG A 522 -18.32 3.03 20.06
N ALA A 523 -17.40 2.52 20.87
CA ALA A 523 -17.04 3.16 22.13
C ALA A 523 -16.44 4.56 21.90
N ALA A 524 -15.63 4.72 20.85
CA ALA A 524 -15.11 6.01 20.41
C ALA A 524 -16.21 6.99 19.96
N GLU A 525 -17.14 6.53 19.11
CA GLU A 525 -18.27 7.35 18.64
C GLU A 525 -19.16 7.80 19.80
N TYR A 526 -19.39 6.91 20.77
CA TYR A 526 -20.17 7.26 21.96
C TYR A 526 -19.42 8.25 22.86
N ALA A 527 -18.11 8.11 23.04
CA ALA A 527 -17.31 9.04 23.82
C ALA A 527 -17.31 10.46 23.22
N ASP A 528 -17.12 10.60 21.91
CA ASP A 528 -17.21 11.88 21.19
C ASP A 528 -18.62 12.49 21.30
N PHE A 529 -19.67 11.67 21.20
CA PHE A 529 -21.03 12.11 21.44
C PHE A 529 -21.23 12.66 22.87
N LEU A 530 -20.69 11.98 23.90
CA LEU A 530 -20.76 12.44 25.29
C LEU A 530 -19.92 13.68 25.55
N GLU A 531 -18.81 13.86 24.83
CA GLU A 531 -18.00 15.06 24.90
C GLU A 531 -18.75 16.28 24.35
N LYS A 532 -19.36 16.15 23.17
CA LYS A 532 -20.15 17.21 22.53
C LYS A 532 -21.41 17.57 23.31
N THR A 533 -22.11 16.57 23.84
CA THR A 533 -23.42 16.76 24.48
C THR A 533 -23.34 16.96 26.00
N GLY A 534 -22.27 16.50 26.65
CA GLY A 534 -22.16 16.49 28.11
C GLY A 534 -23.27 15.72 28.83
N LEU A 535 -23.96 14.81 28.13
CA LEU A 535 -25.16 14.15 28.63
C LEU A 535 -24.89 13.25 29.83
N ASP A 536 -23.71 12.63 29.90
CA ASP A 536 -23.27 11.82 31.04
C ASP A 536 -23.06 12.65 32.32
N LYS A 537 -22.79 13.95 32.20
CA LYS A 537 -22.67 14.87 33.33
C LYS A 537 -24.04 15.41 33.75
N SER A 538 -24.87 15.80 32.79
CA SER A 538 -26.17 16.43 33.06
C SER A 538 -27.24 15.41 33.44
N ARG A 539 -27.19 14.19 32.88
CA ARG A 539 -28.10 13.06 33.14
C ARG A 539 -27.29 11.75 33.23
N PRO A 540 -26.65 11.47 34.38
CA PRO A 540 -25.83 10.26 34.57
C PRO A 540 -26.56 8.93 34.32
N GLN A 541 -27.89 8.93 34.40
CA GLN A 541 -28.76 7.80 34.10
C GLN A 541 -28.96 7.54 32.60
N ALA A 542 -28.60 8.49 31.73
CA ALA A 542 -28.80 8.40 30.28
C ALA A 542 -27.74 7.50 29.61
N ARG A 543 -27.93 6.19 29.69
CA ARG A 543 -27.08 5.20 29.04
C ARG A 543 -27.62 4.86 27.64
N LEU A 544 -27.08 5.51 26.62
CA LEU A 544 -27.47 5.29 25.23
C LEU A 544 -26.53 4.28 24.58
N ASP A 545 -26.99 3.05 24.43
CA ASP A 545 -26.22 1.98 23.76
C ASP A 545 -26.71 1.78 22.33
N CYS A 546 -25.92 2.16 21.34
CA CYS A 546 -26.26 1.97 19.93
C CYS A 546 -25.67 0.66 19.41
N SER A 547 -26.48 -0.20 18.76
CA SER A 547 -25.97 -1.48 18.27
C SER A 547 -25.15 -1.37 16.97
N GLN A 548 -24.96 -0.17 16.40
CA GLN A 548 -24.22 0.06 15.16
C GLN A 548 -23.47 1.40 15.15
N LEU A 549 -22.45 1.49 14.30
CA LEU A 549 -21.72 2.71 13.99
C LEU A 549 -22.54 3.72 13.18
N GLY A 550 -22.30 5.00 13.43
CA GLY A 550 -22.93 6.17 12.80
C GLY A 550 -24.34 6.47 13.33
N ARG A 551 -24.76 5.86 14.44
CA ARG A 551 -26.07 6.08 15.05
C ARG A 551 -26.06 7.25 16.01
N TYR A 552 -24.94 7.52 16.66
CA TYR A 552 -24.84 8.67 17.55
C TYR A 552 -24.86 9.98 16.77
N ASP A 553 -24.38 10.00 15.52
CA ASP A 553 -24.53 11.13 14.60
C ASP A 553 -26.01 11.44 14.33
N VAL A 554 -26.84 10.42 14.08
CA VAL A 554 -28.29 10.61 13.84
C VAL A 554 -28.98 11.13 15.11
N ILE A 555 -28.61 10.61 16.28
CA ILE A 555 -29.13 11.13 17.55
C ILE A 555 -28.69 12.58 17.75
N LEU A 556 -27.45 12.92 17.40
CA LEU A 556 -26.94 14.29 17.48
C LEU A 556 -27.72 15.22 16.55
N ASP A 557 -28.08 14.78 15.34
CA ASP A 557 -28.95 15.54 14.42
C ASP A 557 -30.33 15.77 15.04
N HIS A 558 -30.92 14.77 15.71
CA HIS A 558 -32.19 14.92 16.42
C HIS A 558 -32.07 15.96 17.56
N ILE A 559 -30.97 15.94 18.30
CA ILE A 559 -30.68 16.93 19.36
C ILE A 559 -30.49 18.33 18.75
N GLN A 560 -29.83 18.46 17.61
CA GLN A 560 -29.65 19.74 16.92
C GLN A 560 -30.98 20.30 16.39
N GLY A 561 -31.84 19.44 15.84
CA GLY A 561 -33.21 19.80 15.47
C GLY A 561 -34.01 20.27 16.68
N HIS A 562 -33.94 19.53 17.81
CA HIS A 562 -34.57 19.93 19.07
C HIS A 562 -34.04 21.28 19.58
N ARG A 563 -32.71 21.49 19.52
CA ARG A 563 -32.05 22.75 19.89
C ARG A 563 -32.60 23.93 19.09
N TYR A 564 -32.81 23.75 17.79
CA TYR A 564 -33.37 24.79 16.92
C TYR A 564 -34.78 25.20 17.36
N PHE A 565 -35.68 24.24 17.55
CA PHE A 565 -37.05 24.53 18.00
C PHE A 565 -37.08 25.08 19.43
N LEU A 566 -36.22 24.58 20.31
CA LEU A 566 -36.10 25.07 21.68
C LEU A 566 -35.62 26.53 21.69
N ALA A 567 -34.62 26.88 20.88
CA ALA A 567 -34.12 28.25 20.73
C ALA A 567 -35.20 29.22 20.25
N LEU A 568 -36.02 28.81 19.26
CA LEU A 568 -37.18 29.59 18.80
C LEU A 568 -38.19 29.83 19.93
N LYS A 569 -38.49 28.79 20.73
CA LYS A 569 -39.44 28.88 21.84
C LYS A 569 -38.92 29.76 22.99
N THR A 570 -37.62 29.70 23.28
CA THR A 570 -37.01 30.46 24.38
C THR A 570 -36.55 31.86 23.97
N GLY A 571 -36.52 32.18 22.68
CA GLY A 571 -36.06 33.47 22.15
C GLY A 571 -34.57 33.75 22.39
N ARG A 572 -33.77 32.70 22.63
CA ARG A 572 -32.33 32.80 22.89
C ARG A 572 -31.58 31.62 22.30
N GLU A 573 -30.29 31.80 22.09
CA GLU A 573 -29.42 30.66 21.78
C GLU A 573 -29.34 29.69 22.97
N VAL A 574 -29.40 28.40 22.65
CA VAL A 574 -29.38 27.30 23.62
C VAL A 574 -28.10 26.50 23.41
N PRO A 575 -27.23 26.37 24.42
CA PRO A 575 -26.05 25.51 24.34
C PRO A 575 -26.41 24.06 24.02
N LEU A 576 -25.52 23.35 23.32
CA LEU A 576 -25.77 21.96 22.90
C LEU A 576 -26.02 21.03 24.10
N SER A 577 -25.34 21.24 25.22
CA SER A 577 -25.52 20.45 26.44
C SER A 577 -26.87 20.65 27.11
N GLU A 578 -27.38 21.89 27.09
CA GLU A 578 -28.73 22.20 27.57
C GLU A 578 -29.80 21.59 26.67
N ALA A 579 -29.61 21.68 25.34
CA ALA A 579 -30.51 21.07 24.38
C ALA A 579 -30.52 19.54 24.46
N ALA A 580 -29.36 18.91 24.68
CA ALA A 580 -29.25 17.46 24.86
C ALA A 580 -29.99 16.99 26.12
N ALA A 581 -29.85 17.69 27.25
CA ALA A 581 -30.59 17.39 28.47
C ALA A 581 -32.11 17.57 28.27
N SER A 582 -32.53 18.66 27.64
CA SER A 582 -33.94 18.91 27.32
C SER A 582 -34.51 17.84 26.39
N TRP A 583 -33.79 17.48 25.32
CA TRP A 583 -34.20 16.43 24.39
C TRP A 583 -34.35 15.09 25.10
N TYR A 584 -33.40 14.73 25.97
CA TYR A 584 -33.48 13.48 26.72
C TYR A 584 -34.75 13.42 27.60
N ASP A 585 -35.05 14.52 28.30
CA ASP A 585 -36.19 14.59 29.22
C ASP A 585 -37.56 14.72 28.53
N THR A 586 -37.62 15.36 27.37
CA THR A 586 -38.89 15.75 26.71
C THR A 586 -39.21 14.96 25.46
N VAL A 587 -38.22 14.26 24.88
CA VAL A 587 -38.39 13.48 23.65
C VAL A 587 -37.99 12.04 23.87
N TYR A 588 -36.73 11.78 24.26
CA TYR A 588 -36.22 10.42 24.36
C TYR A 588 -36.92 9.59 25.44
N ARG A 589 -36.94 10.08 26.70
CA ARG A 589 -37.56 9.36 27.82
C ARG A 589 -39.07 9.15 27.61
N PRO A 590 -39.88 10.16 27.27
CA PRO A 590 -41.30 9.94 27.02
C PRO A 590 -41.58 8.91 25.91
N LEU A 591 -40.74 8.86 24.86
CA LEU A 591 -40.85 7.86 23.82
C LEU A 591 -40.50 6.46 24.33
N MET A 592 -39.47 6.33 25.16
CA MET A 592 -39.12 5.06 25.81
C MET A 592 -40.18 4.61 26.82
N ASP A 593 -40.85 5.51 27.53
CA ASP A 593 -41.96 5.17 28.42
C ASP A 593 -43.11 4.49 27.64
N VAL A 594 -43.41 4.96 26.43
CA VAL A 594 -44.38 4.31 25.51
C VAL A 594 -43.90 2.93 25.05
N VAL A 595 -42.61 2.78 24.76
CA VAL A 595 -41.98 1.50 24.38
C VAL A 595 -42.13 0.47 25.50
N THR A 596 -41.86 0.88 26.74
CA THR A 596 -41.99 0.04 27.94
C THR A 596 -43.45 -0.31 28.19
N ALA A 597 -44.36 0.66 28.17
CA ALA A 597 -45.79 0.44 28.42
C ALA A 597 -46.45 -0.53 27.42
N ARG A 598 -45.94 -0.60 26.18
CA ARG A 598 -46.44 -1.49 25.12
C ARG A 598 -45.64 -2.78 24.97
N GLU A 599 -44.73 -3.08 25.90
CA GLU A 599 -43.86 -4.26 25.90
C GLU A 599 -43.09 -4.49 24.58
N VAL A 600 -42.75 -3.42 23.85
CA VAL A 600 -42.11 -3.54 22.53
C VAL A 600 -40.78 -4.29 22.64
N GLN A 601 -40.03 -4.05 23.71
CA GLN A 601 -38.75 -4.70 24.00
C GLN A 601 -38.89 -6.22 24.22
N ARG A 602 -40.03 -6.71 24.72
CA ARG A 602 -40.28 -8.15 24.88
C ARG A 602 -40.37 -8.88 23.53
N ARG A 603 -40.82 -8.17 22.48
CA ARG A 603 -40.89 -8.71 21.12
C ARG A 603 -39.61 -8.52 20.32
N LEU A 604 -38.70 -7.65 20.78
CA LEU A 604 -37.41 -7.34 20.15
C LEU A 604 -36.26 -7.42 21.16
N PRO A 605 -35.97 -8.61 21.73
CA PRO A 605 -35.02 -8.76 22.84
C PRO A 605 -33.56 -8.45 22.46
N ASP A 606 -33.20 -8.58 21.18
CA ASP A 606 -31.83 -8.32 20.70
C ASP A 606 -31.55 -6.83 20.41
N TRP A 607 -32.52 -5.94 20.66
CA TRP A 607 -32.43 -4.53 20.31
C TRP A 607 -32.19 -3.67 21.54
N THR A 608 -31.31 -2.67 21.39
CA THR A 608 -31.07 -1.67 22.44
C THR A 608 -32.17 -0.59 22.42
N GLU A 609 -32.33 0.14 23.52
CA GLU A 609 -33.32 1.24 23.60
C GLU A 609 -33.04 2.33 22.56
N ALA A 610 -31.76 2.65 22.30
CA ALA A 610 -31.37 3.62 21.28
C ALA A 610 -31.73 3.16 19.86
N ASP A 611 -31.61 1.85 19.59
CA ASP A 611 -32.01 1.26 18.32
C ASP A 611 -33.52 1.35 18.10
N ILE A 612 -34.31 1.07 19.15
CA ILE A 612 -35.76 1.17 19.12
C ILE A 612 -36.18 2.63 18.89
N TYR A 613 -35.58 3.56 19.64
CA TYR A 613 -35.81 5.00 19.46
C TYR A 613 -35.63 5.43 18.00
N LEU A 614 -34.45 5.14 17.40
CA LEU A 614 -34.14 5.56 16.03
C LEU A 614 -35.09 4.97 14.99
N THR A 615 -35.50 3.72 15.18
CA THR A 615 -36.47 3.08 14.28
C THR A 615 -37.85 3.68 14.43
N LEU A 616 -38.31 3.94 15.66
CA LEU A 616 -39.61 4.56 15.89
C LEU A 616 -39.69 5.98 15.36
N THR A 617 -38.63 6.79 15.52
CA THR A 617 -38.59 8.14 14.94
C THR A 617 -38.65 8.12 13.42
N ARG A 618 -38.04 7.12 12.78
CA ARG A 618 -38.12 6.95 11.32
C ARG A 618 -39.52 6.52 10.88
N LEU A 619 -40.08 5.49 11.53
CA LEU A 619 -41.42 5.01 11.21
C LEU A 619 -42.48 6.08 11.42
N TRP A 620 -42.33 6.91 12.46
CA TRP A 620 -43.17 8.08 12.64
C TRP A 620 -43.10 8.99 11.41
N LEU A 621 -41.92 9.42 10.99
CA LEU A 621 -41.76 10.28 9.80
C LEU A 621 -42.37 9.66 8.53
N ASP A 622 -42.20 8.35 8.33
CA ASP A 622 -42.77 7.63 7.18
C ASP A 622 -44.32 7.59 7.24
N LEU A 623 -44.89 7.37 8.42
CA LEU A 623 -46.35 7.39 8.63
C LEU A 623 -46.94 8.78 8.43
N GLU A 624 -46.24 9.82 8.87
CA GLU A 624 -46.64 11.23 8.71
C GLU A 624 -46.67 11.64 7.24
N GLN A 625 -45.66 11.24 6.45
CA GLN A 625 -45.65 11.44 5.00
C GLN A 625 -46.74 10.65 4.27
N GLY A 626 -47.15 9.51 4.84
CA GLY A 626 -48.24 8.68 4.32
C GLY A 626 -49.65 9.11 4.75
N GLY A 627 -49.80 10.17 5.57
CA GLY A 627 -51.09 10.64 6.08
C GLY A 627 -51.76 9.70 7.09
N LEU A 628 -51.00 8.77 7.67
CA LEU A 628 -51.45 7.84 8.70
C LEU A 628 -51.28 8.45 10.10
N PRO A 629 -51.89 7.88 11.17
CA PRO A 629 -51.72 8.38 12.53
C PRO A 629 -50.25 8.43 12.95
N ALA A 630 -49.67 9.63 12.88
CA ALA A 630 -48.29 9.93 13.19
C ALA A 630 -48.11 10.16 14.70
N GLY A 631 -46.96 9.74 15.24
CA GLY A 631 -46.62 9.89 16.65
C GLY A 631 -46.00 8.65 17.28
N PRO A 632 -45.45 8.76 18.51
CA PRO A 632 -44.81 7.65 19.22
C PRO A 632 -45.71 6.41 19.34
N GLU A 633 -47.00 6.61 19.64
CA GLU A 633 -47.97 5.53 19.78
C GLU A 633 -48.35 4.87 18.46
N GLY A 634 -48.50 5.66 17.39
CA GLY A 634 -48.79 5.16 16.04
C GLY A 634 -47.64 4.33 15.49
N ALA A 635 -46.40 4.83 15.63
CA ALA A 635 -45.19 4.13 15.21
C ALA A 635 -44.97 2.82 16.01
N ALA A 636 -45.17 2.84 17.33
CA ALA A 636 -45.08 1.64 18.16
C ALA A 636 -46.16 0.61 17.78
N SER A 637 -47.39 1.06 17.51
CA SER A 637 -48.48 0.19 17.08
C SER A 637 -48.19 -0.46 15.72
N ALA A 638 -47.69 0.32 14.76
CA ALA A 638 -47.33 -0.19 13.43
C ALA A 638 -46.20 -1.23 13.50
N LEU A 639 -45.17 -0.97 14.32
CA LEU A 639 -44.07 -1.91 14.53
C LEU A 639 -44.53 -3.23 15.17
N LEU A 640 -45.52 -3.18 16.07
CA LEU A 640 -46.08 -4.36 16.73
C LEU A 640 -47.12 -5.12 15.90
N ALA A 641 -47.82 -4.43 15.00
CA ALA A 641 -48.90 -4.98 14.18
C ALA A 641 -48.40 -5.82 12.99
N ASP A 642 -47.22 -5.50 12.44
CA ASP A 642 -46.62 -6.25 11.33
C ASP A 642 -45.30 -6.95 11.75
N PRO A 643 -45.35 -8.26 12.05
CA PRO A 643 -44.15 -9.05 12.34
C PRO A 643 -43.14 -9.08 11.17
N GLY A 644 -43.63 -8.92 9.94
CA GLY A 644 -42.82 -8.82 8.73
C GLY A 644 -42.04 -7.50 8.65
N LEU A 645 -42.65 -6.39 9.07
CA LEU A 645 -41.98 -5.09 9.21
C LEU A 645 -40.89 -5.15 10.28
N ALA A 646 -41.19 -5.72 11.46
CA ALA A 646 -40.21 -5.95 12.51
C ALA A 646 -39.05 -6.83 12.04
N ALA A 647 -39.33 -7.91 11.29
CA ALA A 647 -38.30 -8.78 10.72
C ALA A 647 -37.50 -8.12 9.58
N ARG A 648 -38.12 -7.23 8.79
CA ARG A 648 -37.44 -6.45 7.73
C ARG A 648 -36.51 -5.41 8.35
N GLU A 649 -36.96 -4.69 9.36
CA GLU A 649 -36.13 -3.74 10.10
C GLU A 649 -35.05 -4.46 10.91
N ALA A 650 -35.31 -5.66 11.46
CA ALA A 650 -34.28 -6.49 12.08
C ALA A 650 -33.25 -7.00 11.06
N ARG A 651 -33.68 -7.38 9.85
CA ARG A 651 -32.76 -7.72 8.75
C ARG A 651 -31.98 -6.51 8.27
N ARG A 652 -32.58 -5.32 8.26
CA ARG A 652 -31.91 -4.05 7.93
C ARG A 652 -30.89 -3.67 9.00
N ASN A 653 -31.23 -3.88 10.27
CA ASN A 653 -30.34 -3.72 11.41
C ASN A 653 -29.19 -4.76 11.38
N ARG A 654 -29.43 -5.99 10.92
CA ARG A 654 -28.36 -6.99 10.70
C ARG A 654 -27.52 -6.71 9.44
N ARG A 655 -28.12 -6.24 8.35
CA ARG A 655 -27.41 -5.87 7.11
C ARG A 655 -26.58 -4.60 7.29
N GLY A 656 -27.00 -3.66 8.12
CA GLY A 656 -26.22 -2.48 8.49
C GLY A 656 -24.91 -2.82 9.23
N ARG A 657 -24.94 -3.80 10.14
CA ARG A 657 -23.74 -4.38 10.78
C ARG A 657 -22.74 -4.94 9.76
N SER A 658 -23.22 -5.48 8.63
CA SER A 658 -22.36 -6.03 7.57
C SER A 658 -21.97 -5.04 6.47
N ALA A 659 -22.82 -4.06 6.16
CA ALA A 659 -22.71 -3.21 4.96
C ALA A 659 -22.01 -1.87 5.20
N ARG A 660 -21.91 -1.42 6.45
CA ARG A 660 -21.07 -0.29 6.87
C ARG A 660 -19.84 -0.78 7.64
N ARG A 661 -19.13 -1.79 7.12
CA ARG A 661 -17.69 -1.85 7.38
C ARG A 661 -17.12 -0.54 6.82
N PRO A 662 -16.58 0.37 7.65
CA PRO A 662 -16.02 1.59 7.12
C PRO A 662 -14.93 1.19 6.11
N ARG A 663 -14.98 1.74 4.89
CA ARG A 663 -13.79 1.74 4.02
C ARG A 663 -12.66 2.33 4.85
N ALA A 664 -11.54 1.62 4.92
CA ALA A 664 -10.49 1.80 5.92
C ALA A 664 -9.84 3.21 5.92
N ALA A 665 -10.13 4.06 4.94
CA ALA A 665 -9.74 5.48 4.92
C ALA A 665 -10.55 6.38 5.86
N GLY A 666 -11.75 5.96 6.28
CA GLY A 666 -12.68 6.77 7.08
C GLY A 666 -12.37 6.79 8.58
N TRP A 667 -11.95 5.67 9.17
CA TRP A 667 -11.79 5.57 10.63
C TRP A 667 -10.62 6.40 11.17
N ARG A 668 -9.50 6.50 10.43
CA ARG A 668 -8.39 7.41 10.78
C ARG A 668 -8.81 8.87 10.67
N ARG A 669 -9.64 9.24 9.69
CA ARG A 669 -10.19 10.60 9.60
C ARG A 669 -11.19 10.87 10.71
N LEU A 670 -12.13 9.97 10.99
CA LEU A 670 -13.10 10.11 12.07
C LEU A 670 -12.43 10.18 13.46
N LEU A 671 -11.37 9.38 13.72
CA LEU A 671 -10.56 9.51 14.93
C LEU A 671 -9.74 10.80 14.97
N VAL A 672 -9.11 11.20 13.86
CA VAL A 672 -8.34 12.46 13.80
C VAL A 672 -9.26 13.69 13.90
N ASP A 673 -10.48 13.61 13.38
CA ASP A 673 -11.46 14.70 13.43
C ASP A 673 -12.11 14.78 14.82
N ALA A 674 -12.39 13.65 15.49
CA ALA A 674 -12.79 13.61 16.90
C ALA A 674 -11.70 14.14 17.84
N VAL A 675 -10.44 13.74 17.62
CA VAL A 675 -9.26 14.25 18.37
C VAL A 675 -9.02 15.74 18.13
N LYS A 676 -9.28 16.24 16.92
CA LYS A 676 -9.19 17.67 16.60
C LYS A 676 -10.35 18.49 17.16
N SER A 677 -11.53 17.91 17.38
CA SER A 677 -12.66 18.63 17.99
C SER A 677 -12.62 18.69 19.52
N GLY A 678 -11.82 17.84 20.18
CA GLY A 678 -11.66 17.80 21.65
C GLY A 678 -10.52 18.64 22.23
N GLN A 679 -9.73 19.37 21.42
CA GLN A 679 -8.80 20.36 21.96
C GLN A 679 -9.55 21.68 22.23
N PRO A 680 -9.58 22.19 23.48
CA PRO A 680 -10.00 23.56 23.71
C PRO A 680 -9.02 24.48 22.96
N ARG A 681 -9.55 25.40 22.14
CA ARG A 681 -8.77 26.54 21.66
C ARG A 681 -8.40 27.45 22.81
#